data_AF-A0A7N2L9Q3-F1
#
_entry.id   AF-A0A7N2L9Q3-F1
#
_cell.length_a   1.000
_cell.length_b   1.000
_cell.length_c   1.000
_cell.angle_alpha   90.00
_cell.angle_beta   90.00
_cell.angle_gamma   90.00
#
_symmetry.space_group_name_H-M   'P 1'
#
loop_
_entity.id
_entity.type
_entity.pdbx_description
1 polymer ?
#
loop_
_entity_poly.entity_id
_entity_poly.type
_entity_poly.pdbx_seq_one_letter_code
_entity_poly.pdbx_strand_id
1 'polypeptide(L)'
;MIRKQMRECQPTWPLLDVGRRACNLVEEFFEAQNRTRKPDIIPPPVKWKPPPEPVYKANFDAALFEQLGLAGLGVVLRDSGGHIIAALSEKIKLPQTVELAEALAARRAVLFATELSIFKVMVEGDCLRVIQALNEQGSCLTMFGHVVEETRRLGSCLELCSFHHVKREGNKLAHSLARRAVLSADVDVWVEELPEDLDAVFQGDCAVVVSTMSHLGFSLFDISIKSTAAITARWTGLRNISSGALSLRKISSSAPAQDFFFDENRVSLEVEADPCFQFYKEFREMKSLAGLMHSLEMSWYHCPLTTLKLICLLRNTNYLRNQRREEFYFAAIWLHHYHPKTLACNLKTFAKFACLKDLLEILLRIVNGSTMKLETYDIIYSREELIRRERKLRRKAVKYKTNTEQEKATERNDKINRMAKNAIERYKYDPKYRFLYDRISDLFVELLKADLEHLNSGWIEKISLASKWCPSLYSSYDRSTLFCESVARRLFPYDSCPEYKGIDEDHYVYRVRNRLQKEVLVPLRKALELPEIYMSANQWNLLRYDRISSIALRNYRQAFFKHDRERYLQYLQNVQGPEMPKTTAKDEVMRENFERNGHVMPETLHWDVSNHGPPPLVPAVVSLEGGLTHISSLSKKSFRVSLEGDGTLNLRAMMESEISSVDDSELLVYD
;
A
#
# COMPACT_ATOMS: atom_id res chain seq x y z
N MET A 1 18.53 -22.91 46.54
CA MET A 1 17.96 -23.66 47.69
C MET A 1 17.76 -22.80 48.94
N ILE A 2 18.70 -21.92 49.31
CA ILE A 2 18.64 -21.12 50.55
C ILE A 2 17.46 -20.11 50.61
N ARG A 3 17.01 -19.54 49.48
CA ARG A 3 15.82 -18.65 49.45
C ARG A 3 14.47 -19.38 49.56
N LYS A 4 14.43 -20.70 49.38
CA LYS A 4 13.19 -21.50 49.53
C LYS A 4 12.98 -21.88 51.00
N GLN A 5 14.06 -22.24 51.71
CA GLN A 5 14.06 -22.50 53.15
C GLN A 5 13.66 -21.29 54.01
N MET A 6 14.00 -20.05 53.61
CA MET A 6 13.61 -18.86 54.37
C MET A 6 12.13 -18.46 54.26
N ARG A 7 11.35 -19.05 53.34
CA ARG A 7 9.89 -18.85 53.28
C ARG A 7 9.11 -19.91 54.07
N GLU A 8 9.68 -21.10 54.25
CA GLU A 8 9.05 -22.20 54.98
C GLU A 8 9.07 -21.99 56.51
N CYS A 9 9.90 -21.06 57.03
CA CYS A 9 10.02 -20.79 58.46
C CYS A 9 9.38 -19.46 58.91
N GLN A 10 8.53 -18.81 58.09
CA GLN A 10 7.76 -17.67 58.58
C GLN A 10 6.55 -18.16 59.38
N PRO A 11 6.29 -17.62 60.58
CA PRO A 11 5.12 -18.01 61.36
C PRO A 11 3.85 -17.64 60.58
N THR A 12 3.11 -18.66 60.16
CA THR A 12 1.78 -18.50 59.57
C THR A 12 0.86 -17.86 60.59
N TRP A 13 0.10 -16.84 60.18
CA TRP A 13 -0.83 -16.18 61.09
C TRP A 13 -1.94 -17.15 61.52
N PRO A 14 -2.32 -17.16 62.81
CA PRO A 14 -3.47 -17.93 63.28
C PRO A 14 -4.71 -17.58 62.46
N LEU A 15 -5.50 -18.58 62.06
CA LEU A 15 -6.62 -18.42 61.13
C LEU A 15 -7.63 -17.35 61.58
N LEU A 16 -7.80 -17.19 62.89
CA LEU A 16 -8.67 -16.18 63.51
C LEU A 16 -8.16 -14.73 63.33
N ASP A 17 -6.85 -14.55 63.20
CA ASP A 17 -6.21 -13.22 63.08
C ASP A 17 -6.07 -12.76 61.62
N VAL A 18 -6.19 -13.68 60.65
CA VAL A 18 -6.02 -13.38 59.22
C VAL A 18 -7.05 -12.37 58.74
N GLY A 19 -8.33 -12.55 59.10
CA GLY A 19 -9.41 -11.63 58.70
C GLY A 19 -9.20 -10.23 59.25
N ARG A 20 -8.86 -10.12 60.55
CA ARG A 20 -8.59 -8.83 61.21
C ARG A 20 -7.41 -8.11 60.59
N ARG A 21 -6.31 -8.82 60.33
CA ARG A 21 -5.10 -8.23 59.74
C ARG A 21 -5.27 -7.86 58.28
N ALA A 22 -6.05 -8.62 57.52
CA ALA A 22 -6.42 -8.26 56.15
C ALA A 22 -7.22 -6.95 56.13
N CYS A 23 -8.18 -6.77 57.04
CA CYS A 23 -8.89 -5.49 57.19
C CYS A 23 -7.93 -4.33 57.55
N ASN A 24 -7.04 -4.52 58.51
CA ASN A 24 -6.09 -3.47 58.91
C ASN A 24 -5.15 -3.06 57.76
N LEU A 25 -4.70 -3.99 56.92
CA LEU A 25 -3.86 -3.68 55.75
C LEU A 25 -4.63 -2.91 54.67
N VAL A 26 -5.92 -3.20 54.52
CA VAL A 26 -6.81 -2.47 53.60
C VAL A 26 -7.11 -1.07 54.13
N GLU A 27 -7.34 -0.93 55.44
CA GLU A 27 -7.51 0.37 56.10
C GLU A 27 -6.23 1.21 56.01
N GLU A 28 -5.05 0.63 56.29
CA GLU A 28 -3.75 1.29 56.13
C GLU A 28 -3.53 1.76 54.68
N PHE A 29 -3.95 0.95 53.69
CA PHE A 29 -3.90 1.32 52.28
C PHE A 29 -4.80 2.53 51.96
N PHE A 30 -6.03 2.56 52.48
CA PHE A 30 -6.95 3.68 52.27
C PHE A 30 -6.55 4.94 53.04
N GLU A 31 -5.97 4.81 54.24
CA GLU A 31 -5.42 5.92 55.02
C GLU A 31 -4.17 6.51 54.37
N ALA A 32 -3.31 5.67 53.78
CA ALA A 32 -2.15 6.13 53.01
C ALA A 32 -2.55 6.91 51.75
N GLN A 33 -3.67 6.53 51.11
CA GLN A 33 -4.24 7.23 49.95
C GLN A 33 -4.93 8.55 50.33
N ASN A 34 -5.50 8.65 51.54
CA ASN A 34 -6.26 9.80 52.01
C ASN A 34 -5.44 10.86 52.76
N ARG A 35 -4.12 10.71 52.90
CA ARG A 35 -3.27 11.83 53.35
C ARG A 35 -3.30 12.93 52.31
N THR A 36 -3.94 14.04 52.67
CA THR A 36 -4.02 15.29 51.92
C THR A 36 -2.65 15.62 51.32
N ARG A 37 -2.60 15.69 49.98
CA ARG A 37 -1.45 16.17 49.23
C ARG A 37 -1.03 17.52 49.83
N LYS A 38 0.16 17.57 50.44
CA LYS A 38 0.87 18.83 50.60
C LYS A 38 0.97 19.46 49.21
N PRO A 39 0.80 20.77 49.04
CA PRO A 39 0.99 21.39 47.73
C PRO A 39 2.40 21.03 47.26
N ASP A 40 2.47 20.23 46.21
CA ASP A 40 3.73 19.86 45.60
C ASP A 40 4.42 21.15 45.17
N ILE A 41 5.57 21.45 45.78
CA ILE A 41 6.56 22.34 45.18
C ILE A 41 6.93 21.62 43.90
N ILE A 42 6.28 21.94 42.78
CA ILE A 42 6.53 21.33 41.48
C ILE A 42 8.00 21.62 41.17
N PRO A 43 8.92 20.62 41.24
CA PRO A 43 10.27 20.86 40.76
C PRO A 43 10.16 21.17 39.27
N PRO A 44 10.99 22.09 38.74
CA PRO A 44 10.93 22.45 37.33
C PRO A 44 11.00 21.17 36.49
N PRO A 45 10.13 21.00 35.47
CA PRO A 45 10.08 19.79 34.68
C PRO A 45 11.46 19.54 34.05
N VAL A 46 12.08 18.41 34.41
CA VAL A 46 13.36 17.98 33.84
C VAL A 46 13.10 17.57 32.40
N LYS A 47 13.43 18.46 31.45
CA LYS A 47 13.37 18.21 30.01
C LYS A 47 14.74 17.78 29.49
N TRP A 48 14.73 17.00 28.41
CA TRP A 48 15.93 16.66 27.67
C TRP A 48 16.67 17.93 27.20
N LYS A 49 18.00 17.90 27.17
CA LYS A 49 18.84 19.02 26.73
C LYS A 49 19.75 18.60 25.59
N PRO A 50 19.93 19.45 24.56
CA PRO A 50 20.83 19.15 23.46
C PRO A 50 22.31 19.11 23.90
N PRO A 51 23.16 18.34 23.18
CA PRO A 51 24.61 18.37 23.34
C PRO A 51 25.24 19.67 22.79
N PRO A 52 26.46 20.06 23.22
CA PRO A 52 27.22 21.11 22.56
C PRO A 52 27.75 20.62 21.20
N GLU A 53 27.92 21.53 20.25
CA GLU A 53 28.60 21.21 18.98
C GLU A 53 30.09 20.93 19.20
N PRO A 54 30.71 19.96 18.50
CA PRO A 54 30.16 19.08 17.45
C PRO A 54 29.81 17.66 17.96
N VAL A 55 29.22 17.55 19.16
CA VAL A 55 28.97 16.26 19.84
C VAL A 55 27.53 15.81 19.64
N TYR A 56 27.33 14.50 19.44
CA TYR A 56 26.01 13.88 19.37
C TYR A 56 25.61 13.31 20.73
N LYS A 57 24.31 13.20 21.00
CA LYS A 57 23.80 12.60 22.23
C LYS A 57 23.03 11.31 21.94
N ALA A 58 23.41 10.22 22.58
CA ALA A 58 22.77 8.91 22.51
C ALA A 58 22.03 8.61 23.82
N ASN A 59 20.71 8.74 23.84
CA ASN A 59 19.90 8.31 24.98
C ASN A 59 19.57 6.83 24.84
N PHE A 60 19.73 6.04 25.91
CA PHE A 60 19.42 4.60 25.92
C PHE A 60 18.48 4.21 27.07
N ASP A 61 17.73 3.12 26.91
CA ASP A 61 16.85 2.55 27.94
C ASP A 61 16.59 1.06 27.67
N ALA A 62 16.15 0.31 28.69
CA ALA A 62 15.72 -1.06 28.53
C ALA A 62 14.33 -1.34 29.15
N ALA A 63 13.55 -2.19 28.48
CA ALA A 63 12.22 -2.60 28.95
C ALA A 63 12.13 -4.12 29.06
N LEU A 64 11.76 -4.62 30.24
CA LEU A 64 11.58 -6.07 30.47
C LEU A 64 10.13 -6.51 30.23
N PHE A 65 9.98 -7.67 29.60
CA PHE A 65 8.69 -8.31 29.32
C PHE A 65 8.71 -9.75 29.87
N GLU A 66 8.64 -9.88 31.19
CA GLU A 66 8.80 -11.17 31.90
C GLU A 66 7.84 -12.26 31.38
N GLN A 67 6.59 -11.90 31.10
CA GLN A 67 5.57 -12.83 30.60
C GLN A 67 5.91 -13.41 29.21
N LEU A 68 6.68 -12.68 28.41
CA LEU A 68 7.10 -13.08 27.07
C LEU A 68 8.49 -13.73 27.07
N GLY A 69 9.23 -13.66 28.19
CA GLY A 69 10.62 -14.10 28.23
C GLY A 69 11.55 -13.23 27.37
N LEU A 70 11.21 -11.94 27.17
CA LEU A 70 11.93 -11.01 26.31
C LEU A 70 12.29 -9.70 27.03
N ALA A 71 13.25 -8.96 26.47
CA ALA A 71 13.49 -7.56 26.80
C ALA A 71 13.72 -6.73 25.52
N GLY A 72 13.45 -5.44 25.59
CA GLY A 72 13.72 -4.47 24.55
C GLY A 72 14.78 -3.48 24.95
N LEU A 73 15.63 -3.10 24.00
CA LEU A 73 16.65 -2.05 24.11
C LEU A 73 16.24 -0.91 23.20
N GLY A 74 16.27 0.33 23.70
CA GLY A 74 15.98 1.52 22.91
C GLY A 74 17.16 2.46 22.91
N VAL A 75 17.51 3.03 21.75
CA VAL A 75 18.55 4.06 21.62
C VAL A 75 18.08 5.17 20.70
N VAL A 76 18.32 6.44 21.05
CA VAL A 76 18.12 7.57 20.15
C VAL A 76 19.34 8.49 20.12
N LEU A 77 19.81 8.78 18.91
CA LEU A 77 20.91 9.68 18.60
C LEU A 77 20.38 11.02 18.10
N ARG A 78 20.80 12.12 18.72
CA ARG A 78 20.42 13.48 18.36
C ARG A 78 21.63 14.41 18.22
N ASP A 79 21.51 15.42 17.36
CA ASP A 79 22.49 16.49 17.19
C ASP A 79 22.32 17.63 18.21
N SER A 80 23.14 18.68 18.09
CA SER A 80 23.07 19.92 18.88
C SER A 80 21.79 20.72 18.66
N GLY A 81 21.16 20.59 17.48
CA GLY A 81 19.85 21.18 17.18
C GLY A 81 18.69 20.42 17.81
N GLY A 82 18.95 19.25 18.40
CA GLY A 82 17.92 18.36 18.92
C GLY A 82 17.24 17.52 17.84
N HIS A 83 17.69 17.59 16.58
CA HIS A 83 17.19 16.76 15.50
C HIS A 83 17.61 15.31 15.70
N ILE A 84 16.75 14.41 15.26
CA ILE A 84 17.02 12.98 15.28
C ILE A 84 18.00 12.68 14.16
N ILE A 85 19.11 12.04 14.51
CA ILE A 85 20.07 11.51 13.54
C ILE A 85 19.76 10.06 13.27
N ALA A 86 19.49 9.30 14.34
CA ALA A 86 19.03 7.94 14.22
C ALA A 86 18.32 7.46 15.49
N ALA A 87 17.49 6.43 15.37
CA ALA A 87 16.85 5.74 16.48
C ALA A 87 16.91 4.23 16.26
N LEU A 88 16.96 3.47 17.34
CA LEU A 88 17.04 2.03 17.33
C LEU A 88 16.12 1.42 18.38
N SER A 89 15.49 0.31 18.03
CA SER A 89 14.72 -0.54 18.93
C SER A 89 15.10 -1.99 18.65
N GLU A 90 15.66 -2.68 19.65
CA GLU A 90 16.20 -4.03 19.50
C GLU A 90 15.62 -4.97 20.56
N LYS A 91 15.22 -6.15 20.12
CA LYS A 91 14.61 -7.20 20.93
C LYS A 91 15.66 -8.24 21.30
N ILE A 92 15.78 -8.54 22.59
CA ILE A 92 16.70 -9.53 23.14
C ILE A 92 15.96 -10.54 24.03
N LYS A 93 16.61 -11.67 24.33
CA LYS A 93 16.14 -12.60 25.35
C LYS A 93 16.17 -11.94 26.73
N LEU A 94 15.21 -12.28 27.60
CA LEU A 94 15.09 -11.69 28.94
C LEU A 94 16.38 -11.81 29.77
N PRO A 95 17.03 -10.68 30.12
CA PRO A 95 18.18 -10.68 31.02
C PRO A 95 17.75 -11.00 32.46
N GLN A 96 18.71 -11.45 33.28
CA GLN A 96 18.43 -11.84 34.66
C GLN A 96 18.09 -10.68 35.60
N THR A 97 18.54 -9.46 35.28
CA THR A 97 18.27 -8.26 36.07
C THR A 97 18.00 -7.05 35.18
N VAL A 98 17.32 -6.06 35.73
CA VAL A 98 17.07 -4.76 35.06
C VAL A 98 18.39 -4.07 34.75
N GLU A 99 19.36 -4.10 35.68
CA GLU A 99 20.66 -3.46 35.48
C GLU A 99 21.46 -4.11 34.35
N LEU A 100 21.32 -5.43 34.14
CA LEU A 100 21.95 -6.09 33.01
C LEU A 100 21.31 -5.65 31.69
N ALA A 101 19.99 -5.49 31.65
CA ALA A 101 19.28 -4.99 30.47
C ALA A 101 19.68 -3.56 30.13
N GLU A 102 19.75 -2.68 31.14
CA GLU A 102 20.20 -1.29 30.98
C GLU A 102 21.67 -1.21 30.54
N ALA A 103 22.55 -2.06 31.09
CA ALA A 103 23.94 -2.15 30.65
C ALA A 103 24.06 -2.61 29.19
N LEU A 104 23.20 -3.54 28.76
CA LEU A 104 23.15 -3.99 27.35
C LEU A 104 22.64 -2.87 26.43
N ALA A 105 21.67 -2.06 26.87
CA ALA A 105 21.21 -0.88 26.12
C ALA A 105 22.33 0.18 25.99
N ALA A 106 23.08 0.44 27.07
CA ALA A 106 24.24 1.33 27.03
C ALA A 106 25.31 0.85 26.03
N ARG A 107 25.63 -0.46 26.07
CA ARG A 107 26.55 -1.08 25.10
C ARG A 107 26.06 -0.89 23.67
N ARG A 108 24.76 -1.13 23.44
CA ARG A 108 24.17 -1.01 22.12
C ARG A 108 24.22 0.42 21.60
N ALA A 109 24.06 1.42 22.47
CA ALA A 109 24.16 2.83 22.09
C ALA A 109 25.55 3.20 21.56
N VAL A 110 26.62 2.71 22.19
CA VAL A 110 28.01 2.93 21.73
C VAL A 110 28.26 2.24 20.39
N LEU A 111 27.81 0.98 20.24
CA LEU A 111 27.91 0.26 18.96
C LEU A 111 27.15 0.98 17.85
N PHE A 112 25.96 1.48 18.15
CA PHE A 112 25.11 2.13 17.16
C PHE A 112 25.71 3.46 16.69
N ALA A 113 26.32 4.24 17.59
CA ALA A 113 27.09 5.42 17.19
C ALA A 113 28.27 5.04 16.27
N THR A 114 28.96 3.93 16.57
CA THR A 114 30.08 3.42 15.75
C THR A 114 29.61 3.01 14.36
N GLU A 115 28.50 2.28 14.25
CA GLU A 115 27.89 1.84 12.98
C GLU A 115 27.50 3.02 12.07
N LEU A 116 27.12 4.15 12.66
CA LEU A 116 26.78 5.39 11.95
C LEU A 116 27.98 6.31 11.71
N SER A 117 29.20 5.84 12.03
CA SER A 117 30.44 6.64 11.94
C SER A 117 30.39 7.95 12.75
N ILE A 118 29.71 7.92 13.90
CA ILE A 118 29.65 9.03 14.86
C ILE A 118 30.72 8.83 15.93
N PHE A 119 31.82 9.57 15.82
CA PHE A 119 32.99 9.40 16.70
C PHE A 119 32.98 10.29 17.95
N LYS A 120 32.05 11.24 18.08
CA LYS A 120 31.89 12.10 19.27
C LYS A 120 30.49 11.97 19.85
N VAL A 121 30.34 11.21 20.94
CA VAL A 121 29.04 10.88 21.53
C VAL A 121 29.00 11.05 23.05
N MET A 122 27.93 11.65 23.56
CA MET A 122 27.51 11.59 24.96
C MET A 122 26.40 10.57 25.11
N VAL A 123 26.65 9.50 25.85
CA VAL A 123 25.70 8.43 26.11
C VAL A 123 24.96 8.73 27.42
N GLU A 124 23.64 8.73 27.39
CA GLU A 124 22.78 9.18 28.50
C GLU A 124 21.70 8.14 28.83
N GLY A 125 21.50 7.81 30.10
CA GLY A 125 20.51 6.81 30.54
C GLY A 125 19.95 7.09 31.93
N ASP A 126 18.84 6.42 32.30
CA ASP A 126 18.13 6.66 33.56
C ASP A 126 18.59 5.76 34.73
N CYS A 127 19.36 4.72 34.44
CA CYS A 127 19.84 3.78 35.45
C CYS A 127 21.13 4.29 36.12
N LEU A 128 20.99 5.03 37.22
CA LEU A 128 22.12 5.60 37.96
C LEU A 128 23.22 4.56 38.29
N ARG A 129 22.84 3.33 38.65
CA ARG A 129 23.80 2.25 38.99
C ARG A 129 24.67 1.86 37.80
N VAL A 130 24.10 1.80 36.60
CA VAL A 130 24.83 1.46 35.37
C VAL A 130 25.73 2.63 34.96
N ILE A 131 25.24 3.87 35.04
CA ILE A 131 26.04 5.07 34.74
C ILE A 131 27.22 5.22 35.71
N GLN A 132 27.01 4.98 37.01
CA GLN A 132 28.09 4.98 38.00
C GLN A 132 29.15 3.92 37.65
N ALA A 133 28.71 2.68 37.38
CA ALA A 133 29.62 1.59 37.00
C ALA A 133 30.41 1.88 35.69
N LEU A 134 29.81 2.59 34.73
CA LEU A 134 30.47 2.99 33.47
C LEU A 134 31.53 4.09 33.68
N ASN A 135 31.34 4.95 34.69
CA ASN A 135 32.25 6.06 35.01
C ASN A 135 33.31 5.70 36.07
N GLU A 136 33.12 4.62 36.82
CA GLU A 136 34.09 4.15 37.81
C GLU A 136 35.39 3.66 37.16
N GLN A 137 36.52 3.98 37.81
CA GLN A 137 37.83 3.48 37.42
C GLN A 137 38.08 2.11 38.06
N GLY A 138 38.42 1.10 37.25
CA GLY A 138 38.73 -0.26 37.70
C GLY A 138 37.77 -1.35 37.20
N SER A 139 37.96 -2.59 37.67
CA SER A 139 37.12 -3.74 37.32
C SER A 139 35.74 -3.65 37.98
N CYS A 140 34.68 -3.87 37.23
CA CYS A 140 33.32 -3.83 37.77
C CYS A 140 32.94 -5.23 38.29
N LEU A 141 32.85 -5.40 39.62
CA LEU A 141 32.53 -6.70 40.25
C LEU A 141 31.01 -6.99 40.33
N THR A 142 30.19 -6.24 39.59
CA THR A 142 28.74 -6.47 39.52
C THR A 142 28.39 -7.61 38.57
N MET A 143 27.17 -8.16 38.68
CA MET A 143 26.68 -9.23 37.80
C MET A 143 26.68 -8.85 36.30
N PHE A 144 26.68 -7.55 35.99
CA PHE A 144 26.72 -7.00 34.63
C PHE A 144 28.08 -6.35 34.29
N GLY A 145 29.09 -6.54 35.14
CA GLY A 145 30.40 -5.89 35.03
C GLY A 145 31.14 -6.20 33.73
N HIS A 146 30.98 -7.41 33.19
CA HIS A 146 31.53 -7.80 31.89
C HIS A 146 30.98 -6.94 30.74
N VAL A 147 29.68 -6.60 30.77
CA VAL A 147 29.05 -5.69 29.78
C VAL A 147 29.58 -4.26 29.95
N VAL A 148 29.80 -3.82 31.19
CA VAL A 148 30.37 -2.50 31.50
C VAL A 148 31.81 -2.39 30.99
N GLU A 149 32.63 -3.42 31.16
CA GLU A 149 34.00 -3.46 30.64
C GLU A 149 34.03 -3.47 29.11
N GLU A 150 33.16 -4.24 28.47
CA GLU A 150 33.00 -4.25 27.01
C GLU A 150 32.55 -2.88 26.49
N THR A 151 31.56 -2.25 27.14
CA THR A 151 31.05 -0.92 26.76
C THR A 151 32.13 0.16 26.89
N ARG A 152 32.94 0.12 27.95
CA ARG A 152 34.09 1.04 28.12
C ARG A 152 35.14 0.84 27.03
N ARG A 153 35.47 -0.41 26.67
CA ARG A 153 36.41 -0.70 25.58
C ARG A 153 35.91 -0.17 24.25
N LEU A 154 34.65 -0.41 23.91
CA LEU A 154 34.04 0.12 22.69
C LEU A 154 34.03 1.65 22.68
N GLY A 155 33.68 2.28 23.81
CA GLY A 155 33.69 3.74 23.94
C GLY A 155 35.08 4.34 23.80
N SER A 156 36.14 3.64 24.24
CA SER A 156 37.54 4.08 24.08
C SER A 156 38.04 4.09 22.64
N CYS A 157 37.33 3.42 21.72
CA CYS A 157 37.65 3.44 20.29
C CYS A 157 37.06 4.67 19.56
N LEU A 158 36.22 5.47 20.23
CA LEU A 158 35.64 6.70 19.70
C LEU A 158 36.52 7.92 20.07
N GLU A 159 36.46 8.99 19.28
CA GLU A 159 37.21 10.23 19.55
C GLU A 159 36.77 10.87 20.87
N LEU A 160 35.47 10.81 21.17
CA LEU A 160 34.90 11.25 22.44
C LEU A 160 33.71 10.35 22.81
N CYS A 161 33.77 9.70 23.98
CA CYS A 161 32.67 8.95 24.56
C CYS A 161 32.57 9.26 26.06
N SER A 162 31.39 9.68 26.54
CA SER A 162 31.16 9.96 27.97
C SER A 162 29.76 9.55 28.40
N PHE A 163 29.60 9.12 29.65
CA PHE A 163 28.36 8.54 30.17
C PHE A 163 27.71 9.44 31.21
N HIS A 164 26.42 9.74 31.02
CA HIS A 164 25.68 10.69 31.85
C HIS A 164 24.36 10.11 32.34
N HIS A 165 23.96 10.49 33.55
CA HIS A 165 22.68 10.10 34.11
C HIS A 165 21.65 11.21 33.85
N VAL A 166 20.46 10.81 33.41
CA VAL A 166 19.28 11.66 33.30
C VAL A 166 18.14 11.05 34.10
N LYS A 167 17.23 11.87 34.62
CA LYS A 167 16.02 11.31 35.22
C LYS A 167 15.10 10.74 34.13
N ARG A 168 14.23 9.81 34.49
CA ARG A 168 13.22 9.20 33.60
C ARG A 168 12.45 10.21 32.76
N GLU A 169 12.14 11.37 33.32
CA GLU A 169 11.40 12.42 32.62
C GLU A 169 12.13 12.98 31.40
N GLY A 170 13.47 12.93 31.39
CA GLY A 170 14.32 13.34 30.27
C GLY A 170 14.76 12.20 29.35
N ASN A 171 14.40 10.94 29.64
CA ASN A 171 14.75 9.76 28.84
C ASN A 171 13.56 9.12 28.11
N LYS A 172 12.43 9.83 28.03
CA LYS A 172 11.14 9.26 27.59
C LYS A 172 11.20 8.65 26.19
N LEU A 173 11.98 9.23 25.29
CA LEU A 173 12.06 8.74 23.92
C LEU A 173 12.79 7.39 23.85
N ALA A 174 13.93 7.25 24.53
CA ALA A 174 14.66 5.98 24.61
C ALA A 174 13.82 4.90 25.30
N HIS A 175 13.13 5.26 26.39
CA HIS A 175 12.19 4.36 27.08
C HIS A 175 11.07 3.86 26.16
N SER A 176 10.50 4.76 25.37
CA SER A 176 9.44 4.42 24.43
C SER A 176 9.96 3.51 23.30
N LEU A 177 11.18 3.74 22.82
CA LEU A 177 11.86 2.85 21.86
C LEU A 177 12.14 1.45 22.45
N ALA A 178 12.60 1.36 23.70
CA ALA A 178 12.84 0.09 24.36
C ALA A 178 11.55 -0.73 24.48
N ARG A 179 10.45 -0.08 24.85
CA ARG A 179 9.13 -0.73 24.95
C ARG A 179 8.55 -1.16 23.60
N ARG A 180 8.98 -0.53 22.50
CA ARG A 180 8.55 -0.88 21.15
C ARG A 180 9.22 -2.14 20.60
N ALA A 181 10.34 -2.58 21.16
CA ALA A 181 11.12 -3.69 20.58
C ALA A 181 10.32 -4.99 20.43
N VAL A 182 9.34 -5.23 21.31
CA VAL A 182 8.44 -6.40 21.23
C VAL A 182 7.46 -6.37 20.06
N LEU A 183 7.32 -5.24 19.36
CA LEU A 183 6.47 -5.09 18.19
C LEU A 183 7.17 -5.55 16.90
N SER A 184 8.50 -5.72 16.93
CA SER A 184 9.35 -5.74 15.74
C SER A 184 10.07 -7.08 15.47
N ALA A 185 10.60 -7.22 14.25
CA ALA A 185 11.13 -8.49 13.74
C ALA A 185 12.37 -8.99 14.52
N ASP A 186 13.29 -8.10 14.92
CA ASP A 186 14.32 -8.33 15.97
C ASP A 186 15.11 -7.03 16.26
N VAL A 187 15.47 -6.24 15.23
CA VAL A 187 16.08 -4.91 15.35
C VAL A 187 15.46 -3.98 14.32
N ASP A 188 14.96 -2.84 14.76
CA ASP A 188 14.51 -1.74 13.90
C ASP A 188 15.41 -0.53 14.07
N VAL A 189 15.72 0.11 12.94
CA VAL A 189 16.54 1.32 12.87
C VAL A 189 15.85 2.37 12.00
N TRP A 190 15.75 3.59 12.52
CA TRP A 190 15.27 4.77 11.82
C TRP A 190 16.44 5.75 11.67
N VAL A 191 16.57 6.37 10.51
CA VAL A 191 17.64 7.35 10.20
C VAL A 191 16.95 8.67 9.86
N GLU A 192 17.38 9.75 10.51
CA GLU A 192 16.80 11.10 10.41
C GLU A 192 15.30 11.21 10.73
N GLU A 193 14.69 10.13 11.20
CA GLU A 193 13.25 10.01 11.44
C GLU A 193 13.01 9.19 12.73
N LEU A 194 11.78 9.28 13.25
CA LEU A 194 11.27 8.44 14.33
C LEU A 194 10.05 7.64 13.86
N PRO A 195 9.70 6.54 14.54
CA PRO A 195 8.38 5.96 14.40
C PRO A 195 7.29 7.02 14.64
N GLU A 196 6.26 7.07 13.78
CA GLU A 196 5.18 8.08 13.84
C GLU A 196 4.51 8.17 15.23
N ASP A 197 4.46 7.07 15.99
CA ASP A 197 3.87 7.03 17.33
C ASP A 197 4.75 7.70 18.43
N LEU A 198 6.01 7.99 18.13
CA LEU A 198 6.93 8.67 19.05
C LEU A 198 7.06 10.18 18.81
N ASP A 199 6.42 10.71 17.77
CA ASP A 199 6.45 12.15 17.45
C ASP A 199 5.95 13.00 18.62
N ALA A 200 4.89 12.59 19.30
CA ALA A 200 4.36 13.32 20.45
C ALA A 200 5.34 13.33 21.64
N VAL A 201 6.08 12.24 21.85
CA VAL A 201 7.11 12.15 22.90
C VAL A 201 8.29 13.05 22.54
N PHE A 202 8.73 13.03 21.28
CA PHE A 202 9.80 13.88 20.76
C PHE A 202 9.44 15.37 20.82
N GLN A 203 8.23 15.77 20.41
CA GLN A 203 7.75 17.16 20.51
C GLN A 203 7.65 17.63 21.96
N GLY A 204 7.27 16.73 22.88
CA GLY A 204 7.28 16.99 24.33
C GLY A 204 8.69 17.26 24.88
N ASP A 205 9.71 16.63 24.31
CA ASP A 205 11.13 16.89 24.63
C ASP A 205 11.62 18.22 24.02
N CYS A 206 11.13 18.61 22.84
CA CYS A 206 11.59 19.78 22.07
C CYS A 206 10.93 21.12 22.47
N ALA A 207 9.83 21.11 23.23
CA ALA A 207 9.06 22.32 23.53
C ALA A 207 9.76 23.26 24.54
N VAL A 208 10.82 23.95 24.11
CA VAL A 208 11.29 25.29 24.51
C VAL A 208 12.22 25.78 23.40
N VAL A 209 11.77 26.69 22.52
CA VAL A 209 12.44 27.89 21.94
C VAL A 209 11.54 28.41 20.79
N VAL A 210 10.52 29.20 21.12
CA VAL A 210 10.03 30.28 20.23
C VAL A 210 9.69 31.45 21.15
N SER A 211 10.71 32.14 21.62
CA SER A 211 10.54 33.40 22.33
C SER A 211 11.80 34.22 22.12
N THR A 212 11.94 34.75 20.90
CA THR A 212 12.62 36.00 20.54
C THR A 212 12.50 36.19 19.04
N MET A 213 11.70 37.17 18.62
CA MET A 213 11.81 38.01 17.41
C MET A 213 10.42 38.61 17.09
N SER A 214 9.82 39.25 18.09
CA SER A 214 8.85 40.32 17.86
C SER A 214 9.62 41.63 17.89
N HIS A 215 10.06 42.11 16.73
CA HIS A 215 10.22 43.53 16.39
C HIS A 215 10.87 43.63 15.01
N LEU A 216 10.04 43.85 14.00
CA LEU A 216 10.15 44.85 12.93
C LEU A 216 9.08 44.51 11.89
N GLY A 217 8.04 45.33 11.84
CA GLY A 217 6.90 45.14 10.95
C GLY A 217 7.26 45.43 9.50
N PHE A 218 6.60 44.70 8.58
CA PHE A 218 5.64 45.26 7.61
C PHE A 218 4.99 44.11 6.79
N SER A 219 3.66 43.96 6.99
CA SER A 219 2.57 43.62 6.06
C SER A 219 2.80 42.71 4.84
N LEU A 220 2.03 41.61 4.74
CA LEU A 220 0.85 41.55 3.83
C LEU A 220 -0.01 40.27 4.01
N PHE A 221 -1.34 40.50 4.07
CA PHE A 221 -2.52 39.62 3.94
C PHE A 221 -3.13 38.92 5.17
N ASP A 222 -3.90 39.73 5.90
CA ASP A 222 -5.26 39.41 6.38
C ASP A 222 -6.22 39.10 5.21
N ILE A 223 -7.13 38.14 5.40
CA ILE A 223 -8.60 38.23 5.25
C ILE A 223 -9.17 36.84 5.61
N SER A 224 -9.72 36.71 6.82
CA SER A 224 -10.71 35.68 7.14
C SER A 224 -11.58 36.12 8.32
N ILE A 225 -12.90 36.05 8.08
CA ILE A 225 -14.00 36.01 9.06
C ILE A 225 -14.47 37.36 9.63
N LYS A 226 -15.50 37.93 8.99
CA LYS A 226 -16.73 38.41 9.64
C LYS A 226 -17.95 38.20 8.73
N SER A 227 -19.11 38.01 9.36
CA SER A 227 -20.45 37.72 8.83
C SER A 227 -20.74 36.22 8.67
N THR A 228 -21.70 35.59 9.35
CA THR A 228 -22.85 36.10 10.13
C THR A 228 -23.38 34.96 11.00
N ALA A 229 -23.41 35.18 12.31
CA ALA A 229 -24.26 34.44 13.23
C ALA A 229 -25.64 35.09 13.22
N ALA A 230 -26.65 34.38 12.72
CA ALA A 230 -28.05 34.69 12.98
C ALA A 230 -28.89 33.41 12.83
N ILE A 231 -29.54 33.05 13.94
CA ILE A 231 -30.75 32.22 14.01
C ILE A 231 -30.51 30.70 14.05
N THR A 232 -30.04 30.25 15.21
CA THR A 232 -30.56 29.01 15.83
C THR A 232 -31.73 29.42 16.72
N ALA A 233 -32.97 29.29 16.23
CA ALA A 233 -34.17 29.30 17.06
C ALA A 233 -35.31 28.53 16.40
N ARG A 234 -35.92 27.64 17.18
CA ARG A 234 -37.21 26.96 16.95
C ARG A 234 -37.24 25.79 15.95
N TRP A 235 -36.81 24.64 16.43
CA TRP A 235 -37.53 23.39 16.19
C TRP A 235 -38.47 23.14 17.37
N THR A 236 -39.77 23.32 17.16
CA THR A 236 -40.91 22.57 17.72
C THR A 236 -42.21 23.25 17.31
N GLY A 237 -43.14 22.51 16.69
CA GLY A 237 -44.57 22.79 16.84
C GLY A 237 -45.42 22.79 15.56
N LEU A 238 -46.30 21.78 15.48
CA LEU A 238 -47.67 21.81 14.97
C LEU A 238 -47.97 21.55 13.47
N ARG A 239 -48.37 20.29 13.23
CA ARG A 239 -49.64 19.79 12.64
C ARG A 239 -50.42 20.65 11.63
N ASN A 240 -50.80 19.95 10.55
CA ASN A 240 -52.05 19.97 9.77
C ASN A 240 -52.48 21.29 9.10
N ILE A 241 -52.70 21.23 7.78
CA ILE A 241 -54.01 21.44 7.13
C ILE A 241 -53.99 20.78 5.75
N SER A 242 -55.09 20.10 5.45
CA SER A 242 -55.45 19.35 4.26
C SER A 242 -56.03 20.22 3.13
N SER A 243 -56.16 19.58 1.97
CA SER A 243 -57.17 19.77 0.90
C SER A 243 -56.89 20.78 -0.22
N GLY A 244 -57.13 20.33 -1.46
CA GLY A 244 -57.19 21.17 -2.65
C GLY A 244 -56.93 20.41 -3.96
N ALA A 245 -57.97 19.75 -4.48
CA ALA A 245 -58.00 19.04 -5.76
C ALA A 245 -58.10 19.98 -6.99
N LEU A 246 -58.09 19.36 -8.20
CA LEU A 246 -58.46 19.83 -9.56
C LEU A 246 -57.23 19.91 -10.51
N SER A 247 -57.24 19.42 -11.76
CA SER A 247 -58.28 18.78 -12.58
C SER A 247 -57.63 18.11 -13.80
N LEU A 248 -58.20 16.98 -14.23
CA LEU A 248 -57.98 16.33 -15.53
C LEU A 248 -58.68 17.12 -16.66
N ARG A 249 -58.01 17.27 -17.80
CA ARG A 249 -58.69 17.41 -19.10
C ARG A 249 -58.06 16.49 -20.15
N LYS A 250 -58.83 15.48 -20.53
CA LYS A 250 -58.78 14.77 -21.82
C LYS A 250 -59.36 15.70 -22.89
N ILE A 251 -58.71 15.84 -24.04
CA ILE A 251 -59.38 16.06 -25.33
C ILE A 251 -58.73 15.15 -26.37
N SER A 252 -59.60 14.58 -27.18
CA SER A 252 -59.48 13.47 -28.12
C SER A 252 -58.99 13.87 -29.53
N SER A 253 -58.34 12.88 -30.18
CA SER A 253 -58.36 12.53 -31.61
C SER A 253 -58.66 13.60 -32.67
N SER A 254 -57.67 13.86 -33.54
CA SER A 254 -57.86 13.80 -35.00
C SER A 254 -56.50 13.72 -35.71
N ALA A 255 -56.34 12.72 -36.57
CA ALA A 255 -55.48 12.77 -37.76
C ALA A 255 -56.42 13.08 -38.96
N PRO A 256 -55.98 13.49 -40.17
CA PRO A 256 -54.63 13.30 -40.75
C PRO A 256 -54.08 14.49 -41.58
N ALA A 257 -52.80 14.46 -41.93
CA ALA A 257 -52.27 14.67 -43.29
C ALA A 257 -50.73 14.65 -43.26
N GLN A 258 -50.15 13.95 -44.24
CA GLN A 258 -48.73 13.73 -44.44
C GLN A 258 -48.01 15.02 -44.84
N ASP A 259 -46.93 15.33 -44.12
CA ASP A 259 -45.78 16.04 -44.67
C ASP A 259 -44.53 15.20 -44.40
N PHE A 260 -43.85 14.82 -45.49
CA PHE A 260 -42.57 14.14 -45.49
C PHE A 260 -41.48 15.08 -44.96
N PHE A 261 -41.22 15.01 -43.66
CA PHE A 261 -39.96 15.44 -43.07
C PHE A 261 -39.21 14.19 -42.60
N PHE A 262 -38.00 13.98 -43.11
CA PHE A 262 -37.07 12.99 -42.58
C PHE A 262 -36.81 13.33 -41.11
N ASP A 263 -37.41 12.56 -40.21
CA ASP A 263 -37.34 12.77 -38.77
C ASP A 263 -36.02 12.23 -38.23
N GLU A 264 -35.00 13.10 -38.14
CA GLU A 264 -33.75 12.85 -37.40
C GLU A 264 -33.99 12.38 -35.95
N ASN A 265 -35.17 12.64 -35.38
CA ASN A 265 -35.49 12.17 -34.02
C ASN A 265 -35.85 10.69 -33.96
N ARG A 266 -36.21 10.05 -35.07
CA ARG A 266 -36.56 8.61 -35.07
C ARG A 266 -35.32 7.73 -35.00
N VAL A 267 -34.22 8.14 -35.66
CA VAL A 267 -32.90 7.53 -35.50
C VAL A 267 -32.36 7.80 -34.09
N SER A 268 -32.65 8.97 -33.52
CA SER A 268 -32.19 9.33 -32.16
C SER A 268 -32.88 8.51 -31.05
N LEU A 269 -34.14 8.12 -31.21
CA LEU A 269 -34.92 7.35 -30.23
C LEU A 269 -34.64 5.83 -30.26
N GLU A 270 -34.25 5.25 -31.40
CA GLU A 270 -33.79 3.86 -31.48
C GLU A 270 -32.31 3.71 -31.08
N VAL A 271 -31.50 4.76 -31.23
CA VAL A 271 -30.06 4.77 -30.90
C VAL A 271 -29.77 4.88 -29.40
N GLU A 272 -30.72 5.34 -28.58
CA GLU A 272 -30.65 5.26 -27.11
C GLU A 272 -30.97 3.86 -26.55
N ALA A 273 -31.41 2.91 -27.38
CA ALA A 273 -31.85 1.58 -26.95
C ALA A 273 -30.79 0.46 -27.10
N ASP A 274 -29.62 0.71 -27.71
CA ASP A 274 -28.56 -0.31 -27.85
C ASP A 274 -27.94 -0.66 -26.49
N PRO A 275 -28.16 -1.87 -25.94
CA PRO A 275 -27.67 -2.25 -24.63
C PRO A 275 -26.14 -2.28 -24.53
N CYS A 276 -25.43 -2.57 -25.62
CA CYS A 276 -23.96 -2.53 -25.64
C CYS A 276 -23.45 -1.08 -25.57
N PHE A 277 -24.11 -0.15 -26.27
CA PHE A 277 -23.81 1.27 -26.16
C PHE A 277 -24.17 1.85 -24.80
N GLN A 278 -25.28 1.40 -24.20
CA GLN A 278 -25.65 1.76 -22.83
C GLN A 278 -24.63 1.25 -21.81
N PHE A 279 -24.18 -0.01 -21.94
CA PHE A 279 -23.09 -0.55 -21.13
C PHE A 279 -21.80 0.25 -21.28
N TYR A 280 -21.45 0.67 -22.50
CA TYR A 280 -20.30 1.53 -22.76
C TYR A 280 -20.47 2.96 -22.18
N LYS A 281 -21.66 3.54 -22.22
CA LYS A 281 -21.99 4.82 -21.56
C LYS A 281 -21.86 4.70 -20.05
N GLU A 282 -22.47 3.70 -19.44
CA GLU A 282 -22.41 3.48 -17.99
C GLU A 282 -20.99 3.19 -17.50
N PHE A 283 -20.21 2.45 -18.30
CA PHE A 283 -18.77 2.30 -18.14
C PHE A 283 -18.03 3.64 -18.08
N ARG A 284 -18.47 4.66 -18.83
CA ARG A 284 -17.83 5.99 -18.86
C ARG A 284 -18.37 6.97 -17.82
N GLU A 285 -19.66 6.90 -17.49
CA GLU A 285 -20.39 7.90 -16.70
C GLU A 285 -20.40 7.64 -15.19
N MET A 286 -20.13 6.41 -14.74
CA MET A 286 -20.11 6.01 -13.31
C MET A 286 -21.35 6.47 -12.51
N LYS A 287 -22.53 5.92 -12.85
CA LYS A 287 -23.79 6.24 -12.16
C LYS A 287 -24.12 5.29 -11.00
N SER A 288 -23.97 3.97 -11.17
CA SER A 288 -24.16 2.97 -10.11
C SER A 288 -23.72 1.56 -10.56
N LEU A 289 -23.38 0.66 -9.61
CA LEU A 289 -23.10 -0.74 -9.93
C LEU A 289 -24.37 -1.50 -10.35
N ALA A 290 -25.51 -1.23 -9.72
CA ALA A 290 -26.77 -1.85 -10.12
C ALA A 290 -27.07 -1.56 -11.59
N GLY A 291 -26.78 -0.33 -12.04
CA GLY A 291 -26.76 0.03 -13.46
C GLY A 291 -25.76 -0.83 -14.23
N LEU A 292 -24.48 -0.83 -13.84
CA LEU A 292 -23.44 -1.59 -14.54
C LEU A 292 -23.76 -3.08 -14.68
N MET A 293 -24.31 -3.71 -13.64
CA MET A 293 -24.71 -5.13 -13.65
C MET A 293 -25.89 -5.35 -14.59
N HIS A 294 -26.93 -4.51 -14.48
CA HIS A 294 -28.08 -4.59 -15.37
C HIS A 294 -27.65 -4.39 -16.83
N SER A 295 -26.83 -3.38 -17.12
CA SER A 295 -26.32 -3.11 -18.46
C SER A 295 -25.37 -4.18 -18.96
N LEU A 296 -24.56 -4.79 -18.09
CA LEU A 296 -23.73 -5.95 -18.44
C LEU A 296 -24.59 -7.15 -18.85
N GLU A 297 -25.64 -7.45 -18.07
CA GLU A 297 -26.58 -8.53 -18.39
C GLU A 297 -27.33 -8.24 -19.70
N MET A 298 -27.90 -7.04 -19.83
CA MET A 298 -28.65 -6.63 -21.03
C MET A 298 -27.76 -6.58 -22.28
N SER A 299 -26.54 -6.07 -22.17
CA SER A 299 -25.57 -6.09 -23.27
C SER A 299 -25.13 -7.50 -23.64
N TRP A 300 -24.96 -8.39 -22.66
CA TRP A 300 -24.65 -9.78 -22.93
C TRP A 300 -25.79 -10.50 -23.66
N TYR A 301 -27.03 -10.35 -23.20
CA TYR A 301 -28.20 -10.90 -23.89
C TYR A 301 -28.38 -10.35 -25.30
N HIS A 302 -28.01 -9.09 -25.52
CA HIS A 302 -28.11 -8.44 -26.82
C HIS A 302 -27.00 -8.90 -27.79
N CYS A 303 -25.74 -8.78 -27.38
CA CYS A 303 -24.59 -9.22 -28.17
C CYS A 303 -23.41 -9.61 -27.26
N PRO A 304 -23.24 -10.92 -26.99
CA PRO A 304 -22.16 -11.41 -26.13
C PRO A 304 -20.76 -11.04 -26.61
N LEU A 305 -20.51 -11.09 -27.92
CA LEU A 305 -19.19 -10.81 -28.49
C LEU A 305 -18.80 -9.34 -28.31
N THR A 306 -19.70 -8.41 -28.65
CA THR A 306 -19.49 -6.97 -28.43
C THR A 306 -19.30 -6.66 -26.95
N THR A 307 -20.09 -7.30 -26.09
CA THR A 307 -19.97 -7.16 -24.63
C THR A 307 -18.62 -7.68 -24.13
N LEU A 308 -18.15 -8.81 -24.64
CA LEU A 308 -16.84 -9.37 -24.28
C LEU A 308 -15.69 -8.44 -24.69
N LYS A 309 -15.78 -7.79 -25.86
CA LYS A 309 -14.82 -6.75 -26.29
C LYS A 309 -14.85 -5.55 -25.35
N LEU A 310 -16.03 -5.09 -24.96
CA LEU A 310 -16.21 -4.01 -23.99
C LEU A 310 -15.60 -4.36 -22.62
N ILE A 311 -15.77 -5.61 -22.15
CA ILE A 311 -15.14 -6.11 -20.91
C ILE A 311 -13.61 -6.05 -21.02
N CYS A 312 -13.02 -6.42 -22.17
CA CYS A 312 -11.58 -6.32 -22.38
C CYS A 312 -11.10 -4.85 -22.32
N LEU A 313 -11.89 -3.93 -22.87
CA LEU A 313 -11.60 -2.49 -22.85
C LEU A 313 -11.64 -1.88 -21.44
N LEU A 314 -12.42 -2.44 -20.50
CA LEU A 314 -12.45 -1.99 -19.09
C LEU A 314 -11.05 -1.94 -18.46
N ARG A 315 -10.16 -2.87 -18.87
CA ARG A 315 -8.83 -3.00 -18.28
C ARG A 315 -7.75 -2.19 -19.00
N ASN A 316 -8.02 -1.74 -20.23
CA ASN A 316 -7.03 -1.11 -21.11
C ASN A 316 -6.40 0.10 -20.41
N THR A 317 -5.11 -0.02 -20.11
CA THR A 317 -4.34 0.88 -19.23
C THR A 317 -4.05 2.26 -19.84
N ASN A 318 -4.40 2.47 -21.11
CA ASN A 318 -3.99 3.64 -21.88
C ASN A 318 -4.96 4.83 -21.80
N TYR A 319 -6.19 4.62 -21.31
CA TYR A 319 -7.21 5.67 -21.29
C TYR A 319 -7.44 6.29 -19.91
N LEU A 320 -7.39 5.51 -18.83
CA LEU A 320 -7.65 6.01 -17.47
C LEU A 320 -6.64 5.41 -16.49
N ARG A 321 -5.65 6.22 -16.07
CA ARG A 321 -4.66 5.86 -15.04
C ARG A 321 -5.36 5.29 -13.79
N ASN A 322 -5.26 3.98 -13.58
CA ASN A 322 -5.54 3.27 -12.33
C ASN A 322 -6.97 3.33 -11.74
N GLN A 323 -7.97 3.93 -12.40
CA GLN A 323 -9.28 4.14 -11.79
C GLN A 323 -10.32 3.04 -12.05
N ARG A 324 -10.13 2.15 -13.04
CA ARG A 324 -11.20 1.23 -13.50
C ARG A 324 -10.89 -0.27 -13.40
N ARG A 325 -10.07 -0.66 -12.41
CA ARG A 325 -9.65 -2.07 -12.25
C ARG A 325 -10.74 -2.95 -11.65
N GLU A 326 -11.59 -2.37 -10.80
CA GLU A 326 -12.59 -3.11 -10.04
C GLU A 326 -13.76 -3.58 -10.92
N GLU A 327 -14.17 -2.75 -11.89
CA GLU A 327 -15.22 -3.05 -12.86
C GLU A 327 -14.81 -4.20 -13.78
N PHE A 328 -13.54 -4.22 -14.19
CA PHE A 328 -12.98 -5.35 -14.93
C PHE A 328 -13.03 -6.64 -14.12
N TYR A 329 -12.59 -6.62 -12.86
CA TYR A 329 -12.65 -7.82 -12.02
C TYR A 329 -14.10 -8.24 -11.73
N PHE A 330 -15.02 -7.29 -11.61
CA PHE A 330 -16.44 -7.56 -11.48
C PHE A 330 -16.99 -8.31 -12.69
N ALA A 331 -16.76 -7.77 -13.90
CA ALA A 331 -17.19 -8.39 -15.14
C ALA A 331 -16.53 -9.76 -15.35
N ALA A 332 -15.25 -9.93 -14.99
CA ALA A 332 -14.57 -11.21 -15.04
C ALA A 332 -15.15 -12.24 -14.06
N ILE A 333 -15.51 -11.84 -12.84
CA ILE A 333 -16.19 -12.71 -11.87
C ILE A 333 -17.62 -13.05 -12.34
N TRP A 334 -18.30 -12.10 -12.99
CA TRP A 334 -19.60 -12.34 -13.62
C TRP A 334 -19.50 -13.38 -14.73
N LEU A 335 -18.53 -13.25 -15.63
CA LEU A 335 -18.24 -14.27 -16.63
C LEU A 335 -17.89 -15.62 -15.97
N HIS A 336 -17.10 -15.65 -14.91
CA HIS A 336 -16.81 -16.89 -14.20
C HIS A 336 -18.09 -17.57 -13.67
N HIS A 337 -19.04 -16.78 -13.16
CA HIS A 337 -20.27 -17.31 -12.58
C HIS A 337 -21.25 -17.80 -13.64
N TYR A 338 -21.51 -17.01 -14.67
CA TYR A 338 -22.55 -17.27 -15.67
C TYR A 338 -22.01 -17.92 -16.95
N HIS A 339 -20.81 -17.54 -17.41
CA HIS A 339 -20.20 -17.98 -18.67
C HIS A 339 -18.75 -18.49 -18.48
N PRO A 340 -18.52 -19.50 -17.60
CA PRO A 340 -17.18 -19.90 -17.16
C PRO A 340 -16.27 -20.35 -18.32
N LYS A 341 -16.84 -20.97 -19.36
CA LYS A 341 -16.09 -21.39 -20.55
C LYS A 341 -15.59 -20.19 -21.35
N THR A 342 -16.44 -19.19 -21.54
CA THR A 342 -16.08 -17.95 -22.23
C THR A 342 -14.94 -17.23 -21.51
N LEU A 343 -14.95 -17.14 -20.18
CA LEU A 343 -13.80 -16.57 -19.48
C LEU A 343 -12.52 -17.40 -19.69
N ALA A 344 -12.61 -18.71 -19.47
CA ALA A 344 -11.44 -19.59 -19.43
C ALA A 344 -10.81 -19.87 -20.81
N CYS A 345 -11.57 -19.77 -21.90
CA CYS A 345 -11.05 -19.93 -23.25
C CYS A 345 -10.43 -18.65 -23.82
N ASN A 346 -10.78 -17.47 -23.29
CA ASN A 346 -10.27 -16.18 -23.77
C ASN A 346 -9.11 -15.62 -22.93
N LEU A 347 -8.51 -16.42 -22.04
CA LEU A 347 -7.48 -15.94 -21.10
C LEU A 347 -6.27 -15.28 -21.77
N LYS A 348 -5.90 -15.73 -22.98
CA LYS A 348 -4.81 -15.12 -23.79
C LYS A 348 -5.15 -13.67 -24.16
N THR A 349 -6.36 -13.45 -24.66
CA THR A 349 -6.88 -12.13 -25.03
C THR A 349 -7.02 -11.24 -23.81
N PHE A 350 -7.58 -11.77 -22.71
CA PHE A 350 -7.64 -11.05 -21.43
C PHE A 350 -6.24 -10.64 -20.96
N ALA A 351 -5.22 -11.52 -21.03
CA ALA A 351 -3.86 -11.20 -20.65
C ALA A 351 -3.18 -10.15 -21.56
N LYS A 352 -3.57 -10.07 -22.84
CA LYS A 352 -3.08 -9.10 -23.84
C LYS A 352 -3.60 -7.68 -23.56
N PHE A 353 -4.89 -7.54 -23.27
CA PHE A 353 -5.50 -6.24 -22.91
C PHE A 353 -5.21 -5.82 -21.46
N ALA A 354 -4.98 -6.82 -20.61
CA ALA A 354 -4.63 -6.66 -19.20
C ALA A 354 -3.14 -6.95 -18.97
N CYS A 355 -2.80 -7.51 -17.81
CA CYS A 355 -1.55 -8.22 -17.60
C CYS A 355 -1.81 -9.61 -17.01
N LEU A 356 -0.87 -10.55 -17.17
CA LEU A 356 -1.00 -11.93 -16.62
C LEU A 356 -1.30 -11.96 -15.11
N LYS A 357 -0.90 -10.93 -14.35
CA LYS A 357 -1.26 -10.79 -12.93
C LYS A 357 -2.77 -10.76 -12.71
N ASP A 358 -3.52 -10.18 -13.63
CA ASP A 358 -4.96 -10.02 -13.51
C ASP A 358 -5.67 -11.39 -13.47
N LEU A 359 -5.15 -12.40 -14.17
CA LEU A 359 -5.67 -13.77 -14.10
C LEU A 359 -5.54 -14.37 -12.70
N LEU A 360 -4.40 -14.14 -12.03
CA LEU A 360 -4.17 -14.58 -10.66
C LEU A 360 -5.04 -13.81 -9.67
N GLU A 361 -5.28 -12.53 -9.92
CA GLU A 361 -6.15 -11.70 -9.10
C GLU A 361 -7.63 -12.14 -9.20
N ILE A 362 -8.08 -12.56 -10.38
CA ILE A 362 -9.41 -13.16 -10.57
C ILE A 362 -9.55 -14.42 -9.70
N LEU A 363 -8.59 -15.34 -9.75
CA LEU A 363 -8.59 -16.53 -8.89
C LEU A 363 -8.61 -16.15 -7.40
N LEU A 364 -7.76 -15.20 -7.00
CA LEU A 364 -7.68 -14.73 -5.61
C LEU A 364 -9.01 -14.18 -5.11
N ARG A 365 -9.73 -13.42 -5.94
CA ARG A 365 -11.04 -12.84 -5.60
C ARG A 365 -12.13 -13.90 -5.46
N ILE A 366 -12.13 -14.90 -6.35
CA ILE A 366 -13.05 -16.05 -6.24
C ILE A 366 -12.78 -16.82 -4.93
N VAL A 367 -11.50 -17.10 -4.63
CA VAL A 367 -11.07 -17.76 -3.37
C VAL A 367 -11.41 -16.92 -2.14
N ASN A 368 -11.32 -15.60 -2.21
CA ASN A 368 -11.70 -14.73 -1.09
C ASN A 368 -13.22 -14.66 -0.87
N GLY A 369 -14.03 -15.33 -1.69
CA GLY A 369 -15.48 -15.35 -1.54
C GLY A 369 -16.14 -14.06 -1.99
N SER A 370 -15.55 -13.32 -2.93
CA SER A 370 -16.22 -12.22 -3.62
C SER A 370 -17.41 -12.77 -4.42
N THR A 371 -18.55 -12.99 -3.75
CA THR A 371 -19.81 -13.38 -4.38
C THR A 371 -20.40 -12.19 -5.13
N MET A 372 -21.06 -12.45 -6.25
CA MET A 372 -21.85 -11.51 -7.07
C MET A 372 -23.11 -10.98 -6.34
N LYS A 373 -23.04 -10.73 -5.03
CA LYS A 373 -24.13 -10.03 -4.34
C LYS A 373 -23.89 -8.54 -4.56
N LEU A 374 -24.91 -7.82 -5.04
CA LEU A 374 -24.96 -6.36 -5.10
C LEU A 374 -24.46 -5.73 -3.79
N GLU A 375 -24.86 -6.32 -2.65
CA GLU A 375 -24.39 -5.96 -1.31
C GLU A 375 -22.86 -6.09 -1.13
N THR A 376 -22.21 -7.09 -1.74
CA THR A 376 -20.77 -7.33 -1.62
C THR A 376 -19.94 -6.34 -2.44
N TYR A 377 -20.48 -5.78 -3.53
CA TYR A 377 -19.77 -4.78 -4.32
C TYR A 377 -20.14 -3.34 -3.94
N ASP A 378 -21.34 -3.08 -3.43
CA ASP A 378 -21.54 -1.91 -2.58
C ASP A 378 -20.55 -1.96 -1.43
N ILE A 379 -20.32 -3.13 -0.80
CA ILE A 379 -19.21 -3.31 0.13
C ILE A 379 -17.85 -3.14 -0.54
N ILE A 380 -17.53 -3.56 -1.78
CA ILE A 380 -16.19 -3.39 -2.40
C ILE A 380 -15.90 -1.95 -2.88
N TYR A 381 -16.88 -1.26 -3.46
CA TYR A 381 -16.79 0.13 -3.90
C TYR A 381 -16.87 1.05 -2.68
N SER A 382 -17.77 0.77 -1.74
CA SER A 382 -17.68 1.33 -0.40
C SER A 382 -16.49 0.77 0.37
N ARG A 383 -15.77 -0.28 -0.03
CA ARG A 383 -14.47 -0.72 0.53
C ARG A 383 -13.33 -0.02 -0.15
N GLU A 384 -13.43 0.48 -1.37
CA GLU A 384 -12.45 1.39 -1.94
C GLU A 384 -12.67 2.81 -1.41
N GLU A 385 -13.91 3.19 -1.19
CA GLU A 385 -14.31 4.44 -0.56
C GLU A 385 -14.20 4.37 0.96
N LEU A 386 -14.36 3.19 1.61
CA LEU A 386 -13.98 2.85 2.98
C LEU A 386 -12.49 2.57 3.05
N ILE A 387 -11.75 2.14 2.04
CA ILE A 387 -10.28 2.06 2.11
C ILE A 387 -9.72 3.45 1.89
N ARG A 388 -10.35 4.33 1.10
CA ARG A 388 -10.00 5.76 1.00
C ARG A 388 -10.44 6.51 2.25
N ARG A 389 -11.64 6.26 2.78
CA ARG A 389 -12.16 6.81 4.05
C ARG A 389 -11.49 6.16 5.25
N GLU A 390 -11.07 4.90 5.24
CA GLU A 390 -10.21 4.22 6.24
C GLU A 390 -8.76 4.61 6.01
N ARG A 391 -8.30 5.01 4.83
CA ARG A 391 -6.96 5.61 4.70
C ARG A 391 -7.00 7.02 5.26
N LYS A 392 -8.07 7.79 5.01
CA LYS A 392 -8.33 9.10 5.64
C LYS A 392 -8.66 9.00 7.13
N LEU A 393 -9.37 7.97 7.55
CA LEU A 393 -9.78 7.69 8.92
C LEU A 393 -8.70 6.92 9.64
N ARG A 394 -7.86 6.08 9.04
CA ARG A 394 -6.61 5.57 9.65
C ARG A 394 -5.63 6.72 9.80
N ARG A 395 -5.49 7.58 8.80
CA ARG A 395 -4.76 8.87 8.96
C ARG A 395 -5.33 9.77 10.06
N LYS A 396 -6.62 9.62 10.45
CA LYS A 396 -7.26 10.34 11.57
C LYS A 396 -7.45 9.52 12.87
N ALA A 397 -7.38 8.19 12.82
CA ALA A 397 -7.71 7.20 13.86
C ALA A 397 -6.50 6.33 14.23
N VAL A 398 -5.32 6.66 13.70
CA VAL A 398 -4.03 6.47 14.39
C VAL A 398 -4.06 7.04 15.82
N LYS A 399 -5.10 7.82 16.17
CA LYS A 399 -5.42 8.22 17.55
C LYS A 399 -6.08 7.14 18.44
N TYR A 400 -6.77 6.13 17.91
CA TYR A 400 -7.44 5.07 18.70
C TYR A 400 -7.67 3.76 17.91
N LYS A 401 -6.66 2.87 17.83
CA LYS A 401 -6.83 1.39 17.82
C LYS A 401 -5.47 0.68 17.91
N THR A 402 -5.10 0.23 19.11
CA THR A 402 -3.96 -0.68 19.34
C THR A 402 -4.40 -2.13 19.13
N ASN A 403 -4.31 -2.62 17.90
CA ASN A 403 -4.07 -4.06 17.67
C ASN A 403 -2.55 -4.24 17.56
N THR A 404 -1.98 -5.17 18.32
CA THR A 404 -0.53 -5.44 18.32
C THR A 404 -0.08 -5.85 16.90
N GLU A 405 1.15 -5.51 16.48
CA GLU A 405 1.65 -5.93 15.16
C GLU A 405 1.70 -7.46 15.02
N GLN A 406 1.87 -8.15 16.15
CA GLN A 406 1.79 -9.60 16.27
C GLN A 406 0.37 -10.13 16.03
N GLU A 407 -0.68 -9.47 16.54
CA GLU A 407 -2.07 -9.78 16.17
C GLU A 407 -2.32 -9.53 14.68
N LYS A 408 -1.80 -8.44 14.10
CA LYS A 408 -1.94 -8.15 12.66
C LYS A 408 -1.19 -9.15 11.79
N ALA A 409 -0.02 -9.61 12.21
CA ALA A 409 0.76 -10.65 11.51
C ALA A 409 0.08 -12.02 11.61
N THR A 410 -0.45 -12.36 12.79
CA THR A 410 -1.25 -13.56 13.02
C THR A 410 -2.52 -13.51 12.19
N GLU A 411 -3.25 -12.39 12.18
CA GLU A 411 -4.46 -12.19 11.38
C GLU A 411 -4.16 -12.30 9.87
N ARG A 412 -3.03 -11.76 9.40
CA ARG A 412 -2.58 -11.92 8.00
C ARG A 412 -2.28 -13.37 7.68
N ASN A 413 -1.56 -14.09 8.53
CA ASN A 413 -1.25 -15.51 8.34
C ASN A 413 -2.52 -16.37 8.40
N ASP A 414 -3.42 -16.10 9.34
CA ASP A 414 -4.70 -16.78 9.45
C ASP A 414 -5.56 -16.52 8.21
N LYS A 415 -5.55 -15.29 7.69
CA LYS A 415 -6.22 -14.98 6.43
C LYS A 415 -5.62 -15.78 5.27
N ILE A 416 -4.30 -15.82 5.14
CA ILE A 416 -3.61 -16.60 4.11
C ILE A 416 -3.98 -18.09 4.23
N ASN A 417 -3.94 -18.64 5.44
CA ASN A 417 -4.29 -20.03 5.71
C ASN A 417 -5.76 -20.33 5.40
N ARG A 418 -6.69 -19.42 5.73
CA ARG A 418 -8.11 -19.53 5.36
C ARG A 418 -8.29 -19.52 3.84
N MET A 419 -7.58 -18.63 3.13
CA MET A 419 -7.63 -18.57 1.67
C MET A 419 -7.07 -19.83 1.03
N ALA A 420 -5.95 -20.36 1.53
CA ALA A 420 -5.37 -21.62 1.06
C ALA A 420 -6.36 -22.79 1.21
N LYS A 421 -7.01 -22.90 2.38
CA LYS A 421 -8.05 -23.90 2.62
C LYS A 421 -9.23 -23.76 1.66
N ASN A 422 -9.73 -22.54 1.46
CA ASN A 422 -10.82 -22.29 0.52
C ASN A 422 -10.42 -22.57 -0.93
N ALA A 423 -9.19 -22.28 -1.32
CA ALA A 423 -8.67 -22.62 -2.65
C ALA A 423 -8.69 -24.15 -2.88
N ILE A 424 -8.28 -24.94 -1.89
CA ILE A 424 -8.32 -26.41 -1.94
C ILE A 424 -9.78 -26.90 -2.01
N GLU A 425 -10.66 -26.38 -1.16
CA GLU A 425 -12.08 -26.78 -1.14
C GLU A 425 -12.77 -26.46 -2.46
N ARG A 426 -12.58 -25.25 -3.00
CA ARG A 426 -13.10 -24.87 -4.32
C ARG A 426 -12.51 -25.73 -5.43
N TYR A 427 -11.21 -26.01 -5.40
CA TYR A 427 -10.62 -26.90 -6.41
C TYR A 427 -11.24 -28.30 -6.39
N LYS A 428 -11.57 -28.83 -5.20
CA LYS A 428 -12.21 -30.13 -5.05
C LYS A 428 -13.68 -30.13 -5.49
N TYR A 429 -14.44 -29.12 -5.11
CA TYR A 429 -15.91 -29.16 -5.17
C TYR A 429 -16.56 -28.17 -6.16
N ASP A 430 -15.86 -27.11 -6.58
CA ASP A 430 -16.36 -26.13 -7.55
C ASP A 430 -15.77 -26.41 -8.95
N PRO A 431 -16.53 -27.05 -9.86
CA PRO A 431 -16.03 -27.41 -11.18
C PRO A 431 -15.73 -26.19 -12.06
N LYS A 432 -16.42 -25.05 -11.86
CA LYS A 432 -16.15 -23.81 -12.60
C LYS A 432 -14.81 -23.24 -12.17
N TYR A 433 -14.55 -23.21 -10.86
CA TYR A 433 -13.27 -22.75 -10.31
C TYR A 433 -12.13 -23.66 -10.74
N ARG A 434 -12.27 -24.99 -10.62
CA ARG A 434 -11.26 -25.95 -11.07
C ARG A 434 -10.93 -25.75 -12.55
N PHE A 435 -11.94 -25.64 -13.40
CA PHE A 435 -11.74 -25.41 -14.84
C PHE A 435 -10.96 -24.13 -15.11
N LEU A 436 -11.36 -23.00 -14.52
CA LEU A 436 -10.64 -21.73 -14.69
C LEU A 436 -9.19 -21.81 -14.17
N TYR A 437 -9.00 -22.40 -12.99
CA TYR A 437 -7.69 -22.57 -12.35
C TYR A 437 -6.76 -23.41 -13.22
N ASP A 438 -7.25 -24.52 -13.77
CA ASP A 438 -6.49 -25.38 -14.67
C ASP A 438 -6.12 -24.66 -15.96
N ARG A 439 -7.07 -23.95 -16.59
CA ARG A 439 -6.81 -23.17 -17.82
C ARG A 439 -5.81 -22.04 -17.61
N ILE A 440 -5.84 -21.34 -16.47
CA ILE A 440 -4.83 -20.33 -16.12
C ILE A 440 -3.48 -21.02 -15.89
N SER A 441 -3.45 -22.15 -15.20
CA SER A 441 -2.21 -22.91 -14.97
C SER A 441 -1.58 -23.37 -16.29
N ASP A 442 -2.38 -23.91 -17.20
CA ASP A 442 -1.95 -24.35 -18.53
C ASP A 442 -1.39 -23.19 -19.35
N LEU A 443 -2.04 -22.02 -19.34
CA LEU A 443 -1.54 -20.82 -20.03
C LEU A 443 -0.16 -20.40 -19.51
N PHE A 444 0.04 -20.38 -18.19
CA PHE A 444 1.37 -20.08 -17.62
C PHE A 444 2.41 -21.12 -18.04
N VAL A 445 2.05 -22.41 -18.08
CA VAL A 445 2.95 -23.49 -18.50
C VAL A 445 3.33 -23.36 -19.97
N GLU A 446 2.37 -23.10 -20.86
CA GLU A 446 2.60 -22.86 -22.29
C GLU A 446 3.58 -21.70 -22.50
N LEU A 447 3.33 -20.56 -21.84
CA LEU A 447 4.18 -19.38 -21.95
C LEU A 447 5.57 -19.62 -21.37
N LEU A 448 5.69 -20.23 -20.19
CA LEU A 448 6.99 -20.51 -19.57
C LEU A 448 7.82 -21.50 -20.39
N LYS A 449 7.20 -22.49 -21.04
CA LYS A 449 7.90 -23.42 -21.96
C LYS A 449 8.43 -22.67 -23.18
N ALA A 450 7.59 -21.88 -23.84
CA ALA A 450 8.00 -21.07 -24.99
C ALA A 450 9.12 -20.07 -24.61
N ASP A 451 9.02 -19.45 -23.44
CA ASP A 451 10.03 -18.54 -22.92
C ASP A 451 11.38 -19.23 -22.69
N LEU A 452 11.37 -20.48 -22.19
CA LEU A 452 12.59 -21.28 -22.03
C LEU A 452 13.21 -21.66 -23.38
N GLU A 453 12.40 -22.00 -24.38
CA GLU A 453 12.87 -22.28 -25.74
C GLU A 453 13.50 -21.04 -26.38
N HIS A 454 12.87 -19.86 -26.22
CA HIS A 454 13.44 -18.59 -26.64
C HIS A 454 14.76 -18.28 -25.92
N LEU A 455 14.81 -18.50 -24.60
CA LEU A 455 16.03 -18.31 -23.82
C LEU A 455 17.17 -19.22 -24.30
N ASN A 456 16.89 -20.52 -24.48
CA ASN A 456 17.87 -21.51 -24.94
C ASN A 456 18.35 -21.23 -26.37
N SER A 457 17.50 -20.63 -27.19
CA SER A 457 17.84 -20.22 -28.56
C SER A 457 18.58 -18.88 -28.62
N GLY A 458 18.63 -18.12 -27.52
CA GLY A 458 19.23 -16.78 -27.43
C GLY A 458 18.30 -15.61 -27.81
N TRP A 459 17.00 -15.85 -27.97
CA TRP A 459 16.02 -14.88 -28.47
C TRP A 459 15.36 -14.14 -27.29
N ILE A 460 16.16 -13.40 -26.53
CA ILE A 460 15.73 -12.75 -25.27
C ILE A 460 14.56 -11.78 -25.50
N GLU A 461 14.56 -11.06 -26.62
CA GLU A 461 13.50 -10.11 -27.01
C GLU A 461 12.11 -10.77 -27.15
N LYS A 462 12.04 -12.09 -27.35
CA LYS A 462 10.79 -12.85 -27.48
C LYS A 462 10.28 -13.43 -26.16
N ILE A 463 11.04 -13.29 -25.07
CA ILE A 463 10.63 -13.79 -23.75
C ILE A 463 9.45 -12.96 -23.25
N SER A 464 8.36 -13.65 -22.93
CA SER A 464 7.15 -13.04 -22.39
C SER A 464 7.34 -12.61 -20.92
N LEU A 465 6.39 -11.83 -20.40
CA LEU A 465 6.36 -11.47 -18.97
C LEU A 465 5.78 -12.57 -18.08
N ALA A 466 5.61 -13.81 -18.56
CA ALA A 466 5.02 -14.90 -17.77
C ALA A 466 5.82 -15.21 -16.52
N SER A 467 7.15 -15.29 -16.60
CA SER A 467 8.01 -15.53 -15.43
C SER A 467 7.97 -14.39 -14.40
N LYS A 468 7.75 -13.13 -14.85
CA LYS A 468 7.55 -11.97 -13.97
C LYS A 468 6.27 -12.09 -13.14
N TRP A 469 5.20 -12.57 -13.75
CA TRP A 469 3.88 -12.64 -13.11
C TRP A 469 3.57 -13.98 -12.46
N CYS A 470 4.27 -15.06 -12.82
CA CYS A 470 4.22 -16.31 -12.10
C CYS A 470 4.66 -16.06 -10.65
N PRO A 471 3.88 -16.47 -9.63
CA PRO A 471 4.24 -16.22 -8.25
C PRO A 471 5.60 -16.83 -7.90
N SER A 472 6.34 -16.18 -7.01
CA SER A 472 7.46 -16.85 -6.34
C SER A 472 6.92 -17.84 -5.31
N LEU A 473 7.63 -18.94 -5.08
CA LEU A 473 7.33 -19.86 -3.98
C LEU A 473 7.18 -19.11 -2.67
N TYR A 474 6.17 -19.48 -1.88
CA TYR A 474 5.87 -18.88 -0.57
C TYR A 474 5.49 -17.39 -0.58
N SER A 475 5.35 -16.78 -1.77
CA SER A 475 4.77 -15.45 -1.90
C SER A 475 3.31 -15.44 -1.39
N SER A 476 2.78 -14.26 -1.07
CA SER A 476 1.39 -14.14 -0.60
C SER A 476 0.38 -14.74 -1.59
N TYR A 477 0.63 -14.62 -2.90
CA TYR A 477 -0.21 -15.24 -3.92
C TYR A 477 -0.09 -16.77 -3.85
N ASP A 478 1.14 -17.31 -3.88
CA ASP A 478 1.36 -18.76 -3.82
C ASP A 478 0.76 -19.38 -2.55
N ARG A 479 0.96 -18.76 -1.38
CA ARG A 479 0.39 -19.25 -0.13
C ARG A 479 -1.14 -19.20 -0.09
N SER A 480 -1.77 -18.32 -0.87
CA SER A 480 -3.24 -18.17 -0.89
C SER A 480 -3.92 -19.04 -1.94
N THR A 481 -3.24 -19.40 -3.03
CA THR A 481 -3.83 -20.11 -4.18
C THR A 481 -3.14 -21.42 -4.54
N LEU A 482 -1.98 -21.72 -3.93
CA LEU A 482 -1.13 -22.89 -4.20
C LEU A 482 -0.71 -23.01 -5.68
N PHE A 483 -0.68 -21.88 -6.39
CA PHE A 483 -0.53 -21.84 -7.84
C PHE A 483 0.83 -22.36 -8.33
N CYS A 484 1.92 -22.19 -7.57
CA CYS A 484 3.23 -22.68 -8.00
C CYS A 484 3.28 -24.21 -8.06
N GLU A 485 2.57 -24.90 -7.17
CA GLU A 485 2.50 -26.37 -7.23
C GLU A 485 1.80 -26.83 -8.51
N SER A 486 0.67 -26.20 -8.85
CA SER A 486 -0.10 -26.48 -10.06
C SER A 486 0.74 -26.33 -11.34
N VAL A 487 1.51 -25.25 -11.44
CA VAL A 487 2.41 -24.98 -12.58
C VAL A 487 3.60 -25.95 -12.58
N ALA A 488 4.21 -26.20 -11.41
CA ALA A 488 5.36 -27.09 -11.28
C ALA A 488 5.03 -28.53 -11.70
N ARG A 489 3.89 -29.08 -11.28
CA ARG A 489 3.46 -30.45 -11.64
C ARG A 489 3.21 -30.61 -13.13
N ARG A 490 2.79 -29.55 -13.83
CA ARG A 490 2.55 -29.56 -15.28
C ARG A 490 3.83 -29.39 -16.10
N LEU A 491 4.79 -28.63 -15.59
CA LEU A 491 6.12 -28.51 -16.20
C LEU A 491 6.96 -29.77 -16.00
N PHE A 492 6.83 -30.41 -14.83
CA PHE A 492 7.60 -31.59 -14.44
C PHE A 492 6.66 -32.72 -13.97
N PRO A 493 5.90 -33.37 -14.87
CA PRO A 493 5.01 -34.48 -14.50
C PRO A 493 5.77 -35.62 -13.81
N TYR A 494 5.08 -36.43 -12.99
CA TYR A 494 5.69 -37.53 -12.24
C TYR A 494 6.45 -38.51 -13.14
N ASP A 495 5.90 -38.82 -14.31
CA ASP A 495 6.52 -39.75 -15.26
C ASP A 495 7.64 -39.12 -16.13
N SER A 496 7.93 -37.83 -15.95
CA SER A 496 8.92 -37.10 -16.77
C SER A 496 10.37 -37.39 -16.40
N CYS A 497 10.65 -37.91 -15.20
CA CYS A 497 12.00 -38.17 -14.73
C CYS A 497 12.09 -39.50 -13.96
N PRO A 498 13.05 -40.40 -14.28
CA PRO A 498 13.25 -41.63 -13.53
C PRO A 498 13.49 -41.43 -12.03
N GLU A 499 14.06 -40.28 -11.63
CA GLU A 499 14.31 -39.93 -10.23
C GLU A 499 13.04 -39.73 -9.39
N TYR A 500 11.89 -39.56 -10.04
CA TYR A 500 10.60 -39.44 -9.34
C TYR A 500 10.01 -40.81 -9.00
N LYS A 501 10.50 -41.88 -9.60
CA LYS A 501 9.93 -43.20 -9.36
C LYS A 501 10.20 -43.66 -7.92
N GLY A 502 9.13 -43.88 -7.17
CA GLY A 502 9.21 -44.41 -5.79
C GLY A 502 9.48 -43.36 -4.72
N ILE A 503 9.52 -42.06 -5.05
CA ILE A 503 9.47 -41.01 -4.04
C ILE A 503 8.02 -40.75 -3.62
N ASP A 504 7.80 -40.35 -2.38
CA ASP A 504 6.49 -39.97 -1.87
C ASP A 504 6.01 -38.65 -2.46
N GLU A 505 4.69 -38.43 -2.37
CA GLU A 505 4.00 -37.28 -2.97
C GLU A 505 4.56 -35.94 -2.45
N ASP A 506 4.84 -35.84 -1.15
CA ASP A 506 5.33 -34.60 -0.53
C ASP A 506 6.75 -34.27 -1.02
N HIS A 507 7.63 -35.28 -1.12
CA HIS A 507 8.97 -35.10 -1.69
C HIS A 507 8.93 -34.81 -3.19
N TYR A 508 8.02 -35.42 -3.96
CA TYR A 508 7.81 -35.08 -5.36
C TYR A 508 7.40 -33.61 -5.52
N VAL A 509 6.38 -33.16 -4.80
CA VAL A 509 5.89 -31.77 -4.81
C VAL A 509 7.00 -30.80 -4.41
N TYR A 510 7.76 -31.10 -3.36
CA TYR A 510 8.91 -30.29 -2.95
C TYR A 510 9.94 -30.16 -4.08
N ARG A 511 10.32 -31.28 -4.72
CA ARG A 511 11.31 -31.30 -5.81
C ARG A 511 10.84 -30.47 -7.00
N VAL A 512 9.64 -30.69 -7.52
CA VAL A 512 9.16 -29.98 -8.72
C VAL A 512 8.97 -28.48 -8.47
N ARG A 513 8.55 -28.07 -7.27
CA ARG A 513 8.49 -26.66 -6.87
C ARG A 513 9.89 -26.04 -6.87
N ASN A 514 10.88 -26.73 -6.30
CA ASN A 514 12.27 -26.26 -6.30
C ASN A 514 12.82 -26.10 -7.73
N ARG A 515 12.52 -27.05 -8.62
CA ARG A 515 12.88 -26.99 -10.04
C ARG A 515 12.20 -25.83 -10.77
N LEU A 516 10.91 -25.61 -10.57
CA LEU A 516 10.20 -24.43 -11.11
C LEU A 516 10.94 -23.14 -10.71
N GLN A 517 11.37 -23.01 -9.45
CA GLN A 517 12.11 -21.83 -9.02
C GLN A 517 13.48 -21.74 -9.70
N LYS A 518 14.30 -22.79 -9.62
CA LYS A 518 15.72 -22.74 -10.01
C LYS A 518 15.97 -22.88 -11.51
N GLU A 519 15.23 -23.76 -12.17
CA GLU A 519 15.44 -24.11 -13.58
C GLU A 519 14.58 -23.26 -14.52
N VAL A 520 13.46 -22.69 -14.04
CA VAL A 520 12.53 -21.94 -14.89
C VAL A 520 12.49 -20.46 -14.52
N LEU A 521 12.05 -20.13 -13.30
CA LEU A 521 11.79 -18.73 -12.94
C LEU A 521 13.08 -17.92 -12.80
N VAL A 522 14.13 -18.46 -12.16
CA VAL A 522 15.39 -17.73 -11.97
C VAL A 522 16.07 -17.37 -13.30
N PRO A 523 16.27 -18.30 -14.27
CA PRO A 523 16.89 -17.98 -15.56
C PRO A 523 16.05 -17.00 -16.38
N LEU A 524 14.74 -17.22 -16.49
CA LEU A 524 13.86 -16.34 -17.26
C LEU A 524 13.79 -14.93 -16.69
N ARG A 525 13.67 -14.79 -15.36
CA ARG A 525 13.63 -13.47 -14.73
C ARG A 525 14.98 -12.75 -14.87
N LYS A 526 16.11 -13.47 -14.86
CA LYS A 526 17.44 -12.90 -15.12
C LYS A 526 17.55 -12.38 -16.55
N ALA A 527 17.05 -13.14 -17.53
CA ALA A 527 17.01 -12.71 -18.93
C ALA A 527 16.12 -11.46 -19.13
N LEU A 528 15.03 -11.34 -18.35
CA LEU A 528 14.18 -10.15 -18.30
C LEU A 528 14.77 -8.96 -17.51
N GLU A 529 15.94 -9.13 -16.88
CA GLU A 529 16.63 -8.12 -16.08
C GLU A 529 15.74 -7.49 -14.99
N LEU A 530 14.90 -8.31 -14.33
CA LEU A 530 13.99 -7.80 -13.30
C LEU A 530 14.78 -7.21 -12.10
N PRO A 531 14.43 -6.00 -11.63
CA PRO A 531 15.19 -5.31 -10.59
C PRO A 531 15.25 -6.12 -9.29
N GLU A 532 14.19 -6.86 -8.96
CA GLU A 532 14.09 -7.66 -7.73
C GLU A 532 15.18 -8.74 -7.63
N ILE A 533 15.70 -9.24 -8.76
CA ILE A 533 16.77 -10.26 -8.75
C ILE A 533 18.09 -9.65 -8.29
N TYR A 534 18.46 -8.51 -8.85
CA TYR A 534 19.71 -7.83 -8.49
C TYR A 534 19.62 -7.28 -7.07
N MET A 535 18.48 -6.70 -6.70
CA MET A 535 18.24 -6.19 -5.35
C MET A 535 18.32 -7.30 -4.31
N SER A 536 17.71 -8.47 -4.55
CA SER A 536 17.76 -9.60 -3.60
C SER A 536 19.14 -10.26 -3.52
N ALA A 537 19.91 -10.25 -4.60
CA ALA A 537 21.30 -10.70 -4.61
C ALA A 537 22.29 -9.64 -4.08
N ASN A 538 21.81 -8.47 -3.65
CA ASN A 538 22.62 -7.31 -3.28
C ASN A 538 23.60 -6.83 -4.38
N GLN A 539 23.26 -7.11 -5.65
CA GLN A 539 24.03 -6.76 -6.85
C GLN A 539 23.52 -5.46 -7.47
N TRP A 540 23.43 -4.41 -6.66
CA TRP A 540 22.84 -3.13 -7.08
C TRP A 540 23.55 -2.54 -8.29
N ASN A 541 24.87 -2.66 -8.36
CA ASN A 541 25.73 -2.21 -9.45
C ASN A 541 25.36 -2.77 -10.84
N LEU A 542 24.62 -3.87 -10.93
CA LEU A 542 24.17 -4.46 -12.20
C LEU A 542 22.78 -3.96 -12.65
N LEU A 543 22.08 -3.16 -11.83
CA LEU A 543 20.78 -2.59 -12.18
C LEU A 543 20.89 -1.63 -13.37
N ARG A 544 20.00 -1.83 -14.33
CA ARG A 544 19.80 -0.94 -15.50
C ARG A 544 18.58 -0.06 -15.31
N TYR A 545 18.78 1.14 -14.76
CA TYR A 545 17.70 2.08 -14.42
C TYR A 545 16.81 2.46 -15.61
N ASP A 546 17.38 2.50 -16.82
CA ASP A 546 16.67 2.76 -18.08
C ASP A 546 15.59 1.70 -18.41
N ARG A 547 15.73 0.48 -17.87
CA ARG A 547 14.79 -0.62 -18.07
C ARG A 547 13.82 -0.84 -16.90
N ILE A 548 14.00 -0.10 -15.79
CA ILE A 548 13.12 -0.25 -14.62
C ILE A 548 11.81 0.50 -14.87
N SER A 549 10.69 -0.22 -14.78
CA SER A 549 9.36 0.40 -14.91
C SER A 549 9.12 1.50 -13.86
N SER A 550 8.37 2.55 -14.22
CA SER A 550 8.01 3.66 -13.32
C SER A 550 7.34 3.22 -12.01
N ILE A 551 6.58 2.12 -12.05
CA ILE A 551 5.95 1.54 -10.86
C ILE A 551 7.02 0.94 -9.93
N ALA A 552 8.00 0.21 -10.46
CA ALA A 552 9.10 -0.34 -9.68
C ALA A 552 10.01 0.79 -9.14
N LEU A 553 10.31 1.82 -9.95
CA LEU A 553 11.01 3.04 -9.51
C LEU A 553 10.33 3.70 -8.30
N ARG A 554 8.99 3.80 -8.34
CA ARG A 554 8.22 4.35 -7.23
C ARG A 554 8.19 3.42 -6.01
N ASN A 555 7.92 2.12 -6.21
CA ASN A 555 7.74 1.17 -5.12
C ASN A 555 9.05 0.90 -4.37
N TYR A 556 10.17 0.86 -5.09
CA TYR A 556 11.49 0.59 -4.54
C TYR A 556 12.34 1.86 -4.39
N ARG A 557 11.71 3.05 -4.49
CA ARG A 557 12.38 4.36 -4.40
C ARG A 557 13.35 4.41 -3.22
N GLN A 558 12.88 4.05 -2.03
CA GLN A 558 13.71 4.05 -0.82
C GLN A 558 14.89 3.08 -0.91
N ALA A 559 14.67 1.90 -1.50
CA ALA A 559 15.71 0.90 -1.67
C ALA A 559 16.79 1.34 -2.67
N PHE A 560 16.40 1.97 -3.79
CA PHE A 560 17.35 2.59 -4.72
C PHE A 560 18.14 3.73 -4.07
N PHE A 561 17.49 4.61 -3.31
CA PHE A 561 18.18 5.67 -2.56
C PHE A 561 19.16 5.14 -1.52
N LYS A 562 18.81 4.04 -0.85
CA LYS A 562 19.63 3.45 0.21
C LYS A 562 20.86 2.73 -0.33
N HIS A 563 20.71 2.00 -1.43
CA HIS A 563 21.73 1.04 -1.88
C HIS A 563 22.47 1.45 -3.16
N ASP A 564 21.97 2.41 -3.93
CA ASP A 564 22.56 2.82 -5.23
C ASP A 564 22.23 4.29 -5.54
N ARG A 565 22.43 5.14 -4.53
CA ARG A 565 22.02 6.56 -4.52
C ARG A 565 22.53 7.34 -5.72
N GLU A 566 23.82 7.24 -6.02
CA GLU A 566 24.49 8.07 -7.01
C GLU A 566 23.97 7.79 -8.42
N ARG A 567 23.93 6.52 -8.84
CA ARG A 567 23.43 6.14 -10.17
C ARG A 567 21.93 6.38 -10.31
N TYR A 568 21.18 6.20 -9.22
CA TYR A 568 19.75 6.52 -9.21
C TYR A 568 19.50 8.02 -9.38
N LEU A 569 20.24 8.88 -8.65
CA LEU A 569 20.15 10.34 -8.78
C LEU A 569 20.59 10.81 -10.16
N GLN A 570 21.67 10.24 -10.69
CA GLN A 570 22.14 10.52 -12.05
C GLN A 570 21.08 10.13 -13.10
N TYR A 571 20.43 8.98 -12.94
CA TYR A 571 19.29 8.60 -13.77
C TYR A 571 18.13 9.60 -13.68
N LEU A 572 17.76 10.04 -12.47
CA LEU A 572 16.70 11.03 -12.30
C LEU A 572 17.04 12.37 -12.96
N GLN A 573 18.29 12.82 -12.87
CA GLN A 573 18.76 14.03 -13.57
C GLN A 573 18.71 13.86 -15.10
N ASN A 574 19.16 12.72 -15.61
CA ASN A 574 19.16 12.42 -17.05
C ASN A 574 17.73 12.32 -17.62
N VAL A 575 16.78 11.76 -16.87
CA VAL A 575 15.37 11.66 -17.27
C VAL A 575 14.63 12.99 -17.12
N GLN A 576 15.08 13.86 -16.21
CA GLN A 576 14.49 15.19 -16.06
C GLN A 576 14.78 16.13 -17.23
N GLY A 577 15.84 15.87 -18.02
CA GLY A 577 16.22 16.70 -19.17
C GLY A 577 16.49 18.17 -18.80
N PRO A 578 17.03 19.00 -19.70
CA PRO A 578 16.84 20.44 -19.58
C PRO A 578 15.33 20.71 -19.59
N GLU A 579 14.82 21.60 -18.73
CA GLU A 579 13.44 22.06 -18.79
C GLU A 579 13.08 22.36 -20.25
N MET A 580 12.22 21.53 -20.85
CA MET A 580 11.72 21.84 -22.19
C MET A 580 11.01 23.19 -22.12
N PRO A 581 11.33 24.15 -23.01
CA PRO A 581 10.67 25.44 -23.05
C PRO A 581 9.16 25.23 -23.03
N LYS A 582 8.50 25.88 -22.07
CA LYS A 582 7.05 25.83 -21.95
C LYS A 582 6.44 26.27 -23.29
N THR A 583 5.51 25.46 -23.76
CA THR A 583 4.49 25.71 -24.80
C THR A 583 4.91 25.78 -26.28
N THR A 584 5.90 26.55 -26.72
CA THR A 584 6.06 26.83 -28.17
C THR A 584 6.65 25.69 -29.02
N ALA A 585 7.63 24.93 -28.52
CA ALA A 585 8.33 23.92 -29.33
C ALA A 585 7.52 22.63 -29.56
N LYS A 586 6.52 22.32 -28.71
CA LYS A 586 5.66 21.13 -28.89
C LYS A 586 4.65 21.32 -30.02
N ASP A 587 4.17 22.54 -30.19
CA ASP A 587 3.14 22.88 -31.18
C ASP A 587 3.74 22.84 -32.59
N GLU A 588 4.98 23.28 -32.76
CA GLU A 588 5.72 23.22 -34.04
C GLU A 588 6.03 21.78 -34.47
N VAL A 589 6.53 20.94 -33.55
CA VAL A 589 6.80 19.52 -33.84
C VAL A 589 5.51 18.77 -34.15
N MET A 590 4.39 19.14 -33.51
CA MET A 590 3.09 18.52 -33.80
C MET A 590 2.55 18.98 -35.15
N ARG A 591 2.71 20.27 -35.51
CA ARG A 591 2.33 20.85 -36.80
C ARG A 591 3.08 20.17 -37.96
N GLU A 592 4.41 20.04 -37.86
CA GLU A 592 5.21 19.34 -38.87
C GLU A 592 4.76 17.89 -39.08
N ASN A 593 4.43 17.18 -37.99
CA ASN A 593 4.00 15.79 -38.06
C ASN A 593 2.57 15.64 -38.65
N PHE A 594 1.73 16.66 -38.49
CA PHE A 594 0.37 16.71 -39.05
C PHE A 594 0.37 17.01 -40.55
N GLU A 595 1.13 18.02 -40.95
CA GLU A 595 1.29 18.40 -42.36
C GLU A 595 1.96 17.27 -43.16
N ARG A 596 2.93 16.56 -42.56
CA ARG A 596 3.59 15.40 -43.18
C ARG A 596 2.65 14.21 -43.41
N ASN A 597 1.53 14.12 -42.68
CA ASN A 597 0.49 13.10 -42.85
C ASN A 597 -0.71 13.58 -43.68
N GLY A 598 -0.63 14.77 -44.31
CA GLY A 598 -1.66 15.27 -45.23
C GLY A 598 -2.89 15.86 -44.54
N HIS A 599 -2.81 16.19 -43.25
CA HIS A 599 -3.91 16.80 -42.50
C HIS A 599 -3.69 18.31 -42.32
N VAL A 600 -4.76 19.11 -42.44
CA VAL A 600 -4.73 20.56 -42.17
C VAL A 600 -5.00 20.79 -40.69
N MET A 601 -4.07 21.44 -39.99
CA MET A 601 -4.22 21.77 -38.57
C MET A 601 -5.15 22.99 -38.40
N PRO A 602 -6.17 22.95 -37.53
CA PRO A 602 -7.04 24.11 -37.27
C PRO A 602 -6.23 25.31 -36.75
N GLU A 603 -6.61 26.53 -37.14
CA GLU A 603 -5.81 27.76 -36.92
C GLU A 603 -5.52 28.09 -35.45
N THR A 604 -6.25 27.53 -34.48
CA THR A 604 -5.91 27.65 -33.06
C THR A 604 -6.43 26.46 -32.25
N LEU A 605 -5.53 25.57 -31.84
CA LEU A 605 -5.78 24.45 -30.93
C LEU A 605 -4.96 24.66 -29.65
N HIS A 606 -5.61 24.90 -28.51
CA HIS A 606 -4.94 24.91 -27.20
C HIS A 606 -5.13 23.56 -26.49
N TRP A 607 -4.08 22.71 -26.48
CA TRP A 607 -4.11 21.40 -25.82
C TRP A 607 -3.47 21.48 -24.43
N ASP A 608 -4.30 21.55 -23.38
CA ASP A 608 -3.82 21.47 -22.00
C ASP A 608 -3.79 20.01 -21.48
N VAL A 609 -2.60 19.40 -21.48
CA VAL A 609 -2.33 18.08 -20.84
C VAL A 609 -1.97 18.25 -19.35
N SER A 610 -1.79 19.49 -18.87
CA SER A 610 -1.21 19.83 -17.56
C SER A 610 -2.23 19.78 -16.42
N ASN A 611 -3.52 19.65 -16.72
CA ASN A 611 -4.53 19.69 -15.69
C ASN A 611 -4.51 18.39 -14.87
N HIS A 612 -4.00 18.47 -13.64
CA HIS A 612 -3.93 17.35 -12.68
C HIS A 612 -5.29 16.94 -12.08
N GLY A 613 -6.40 17.45 -12.62
CA GLY A 613 -7.77 17.06 -12.26
C GLY A 613 -8.30 15.88 -13.08
N PRO A 614 -9.43 15.26 -12.67
CA PRO A 614 -10.14 14.30 -13.53
C PRO A 614 -10.56 15.01 -14.84
N PRO A 615 -10.37 14.38 -16.01
CA PRO A 615 -10.76 14.99 -17.29
C PRO A 615 -12.27 15.28 -17.29
N PRO A 616 -12.75 16.41 -17.84
CA PRO A 616 -14.17 16.65 -18.04
C PRO A 616 -14.81 15.48 -18.82
N LEU A 617 -15.96 15.02 -18.33
CA LEU A 617 -16.64 13.79 -18.75
C LEU A 617 -17.38 13.90 -20.09
N VAL A 618 -17.53 15.11 -20.61
CA VAL A 618 -18.02 15.40 -21.96
C VAL A 618 -16.88 16.11 -22.69
N PRO A 619 -16.59 15.80 -23.96
CA PRO A 619 -15.71 16.63 -24.78
C PRO A 619 -16.27 18.05 -24.76
N ALA A 620 -15.63 18.94 -24.01
CA ALA A 620 -16.04 20.33 -23.98
C ALA A 620 -15.47 20.98 -25.24
N VAL A 621 -16.21 20.88 -26.36
CA VAL A 621 -16.14 21.93 -27.37
C VAL A 621 -16.83 23.13 -26.73
N VAL A 622 -16.04 23.99 -26.10
CA VAL A 622 -16.55 25.25 -25.55
C VAL A 622 -16.64 26.23 -26.71
N SER A 623 -17.87 26.37 -27.23
CA SER A 623 -18.39 27.39 -28.16
C SER A 623 -17.61 27.69 -29.45
N LEU A 624 -18.33 27.66 -30.58
CA LEU A 624 -18.02 28.44 -31.77
C LEU A 624 -18.36 29.92 -31.53
N GLU A 625 -17.46 30.66 -30.88
CA GLU A 625 -17.41 32.12 -31.02
C GLU A 625 -16.09 32.49 -31.69
N GLY A 626 -16.17 33.08 -32.90
CA GLY A 626 -15.01 33.62 -33.61
C GLY A 626 -14.10 32.62 -34.33
N GLY A 627 -14.53 31.37 -34.58
CA GLY A 627 -13.76 30.38 -35.35
C GLY A 627 -12.69 29.61 -34.54
N LEU A 628 -12.65 29.77 -33.21
CA LEU A 628 -11.76 29.02 -32.33
C LEU A 628 -12.41 27.71 -31.85
N THR A 629 -11.68 26.58 -31.97
CA THR A 629 -12.11 25.27 -31.44
C THR A 629 -11.28 24.90 -30.22
N HIS A 630 -11.85 25.05 -29.03
CA HIS A 630 -11.17 24.71 -27.79
C HIS A 630 -11.39 23.22 -27.44
N ILE A 631 -10.32 22.42 -27.38
CA ILE A 631 -10.39 20.99 -27.08
C ILE A 631 -9.62 20.70 -25.79
N SER A 632 -10.32 20.40 -24.70
CA SER A 632 -9.69 20.01 -23.44
C SER A 632 -9.88 18.52 -23.15
N SER A 633 -8.78 17.85 -22.77
CA SER A 633 -8.73 16.50 -22.17
C SER A 633 -8.88 15.23 -23.05
N LEU A 634 -8.40 15.23 -24.28
CA LEU A 634 -8.45 14.03 -25.11
C LEU A 634 -7.13 13.23 -25.15
N SER A 635 -7.25 11.90 -25.19
CA SER A 635 -6.15 11.03 -25.58
C SER A 635 -5.78 11.27 -27.06
N LYS A 636 -4.53 10.99 -27.46
CA LYS A 636 -4.09 11.11 -28.88
C LYS A 636 -5.00 10.38 -29.87
N LYS A 637 -5.59 9.25 -29.47
CA LYS A 637 -6.51 8.45 -30.31
C LYS A 637 -7.90 9.09 -30.40
N SER A 638 -8.41 9.67 -29.31
CA SER A 638 -9.68 10.42 -29.33
C SER A 638 -9.58 11.71 -30.15
N PHE A 639 -8.42 12.37 -30.12
CA PHE A 639 -8.13 13.53 -30.97
C PHE A 639 -8.09 13.13 -32.46
N ARG A 640 -7.44 12.01 -32.79
CA ARG A 640 -7.42 11.45 -34.15
C ARG A 640 -8.82 11.12 -34.67
N VAL A 641 -9.65 10.42 -33.88
CA VAL A 641 -11.04 10.10 -34.24
C VAL A 641 -11.87 11.36 -34.48
N SER A 642 -11.63 12.43 -33.71
CA SER A 642 -12.29 13.73 -33.93
C SER A 642 -11.90 14.39 -35.25
N LEU A 643 -10.65 14.19 -35.70
CA LEU A 643 -10.10 14.79 -36.91
C LEU A 643 -10.42 14.00 -38.18
N GLU A 644 -10.53 12.67 -38.06
CA GLU A 644 -10.91 11.76 -39.15
C GLU A 644 -12.45 11.77 -39.39
N GLY A 645 -13.23 12.35 -38.47
CA GLY A 645 -14.68 12.58 -38.58
C GLY A 645 -15.05 14.01 -39.02
N ASP A 646 -16.27 14.43 -38.73
CA ASP A 646 -16.81 15.77 -39.06
C ASP A 646 -16.43 16.88 -38.05
N GLY A 647 -15.47 16.61 -37.16
CA GLY A 647 -15.13 17.50 -36.05
C GLY A 647 -16.01 17.34 -34.81
N THR A 648 -17.09 16.54 -34.84
CA THR A 648 -17.88 16.21 -33.65
C THR A 648 -17.45 14.89 -33.02
N LEU A 649 -17.30 14.90 -31.69
CA LEU A 649 -16.78 13.77 -30.92
C LEU A 649 -17.94 12.91 -30.43
N ASN A 650 -18.49 12.06 -31.31
CA ASN A 650 -19.62 11.18 -30.99
C ASN A 650 -19.14 9.94 -30.19
N LEU A 651 -19.71 9.73 -29.00
CA LEU A 651 -19.40 8.59 -28.12
C LEU A 651 -19.58 7.23 -28.80
N ARG A 652 -20.49 7.12 -29.78
CA ARG A 652 -20.72 5.87 -30.51
C ARG A 652 -19.59 5.54 -31.48
N ALA A 653 -19.14 6.53 -32.26
CA ALA A 653 -17.98 6.39 -33.13
C ALA A 653 -16.72 6.03 -32.32
N MET A 654 -16.59 6.57 -31.11
CA MET A 654 -15.53 6.15 -30.18
C MET A 654 -15.66 4.69 -29.77
N MET A 655 -16.87 4.24 -29.41
CA MET A 655 -17.12 2.84 -29.04
C MET A 655 -16.75 1.92 -30.20
N GLU A 656 -17.23 2.20 -31.40
CA GLU A 656 -16.98 1.39 -32.60
C GLU A 656 -15.49 1.33 -32.95
N SER A 657 -14.77 2.45 -32.85
CA SER A 657 -13.31 2.50 -33.04
C SER A 657 -12.52 1.73 -31.98
N GLU A 658 -12.99 1.74 -30.72
CA GLU A 658 -12.35 1.00 -29.63
C GLU A 658 -12.61 -0.51 -29.74
N ILE A 659 -13.85 -0.90 -30.05
CA ILE A 659 -14.25 -2.28 -30.26
C ILE A 659 -13.54 -2.88 -31.48
N SER A 660 -13.39 -2.12 -32.57
CA SER A 660 -12.67 -2.57 -33.78
C SER A 660 -11.17 -2.77 -33.54
N SER A 661 -10.62 -2.23 -32.45
CA SER A 661 -9.23 -2.51 -32.06
C SER A 661 -9.05 -3.85 -31.32
N VAL A 662 -10.15 -4.53 -31.01
CA VAL A 662 -10.17 -5.89 -30.46
C VAL A 662 -10.44 -6.85 -31.60
N ASP A 663 -9.46 -7.70 -31.92
CA ASP A 663 -9.56 -8.66 -33.01
C ASP A 663 -10.62 -9.73 -32.71
N ASP A 664 -11.66 -9.77 -33.55
CA ASP A 664 -12.78 -10.70 -33.48
C ASP A 664 -12.34 -12.16 -33.55
N SER A 665 -11.25 -12.45 -34.27
CA SER A 665 -10.72 -13.81 -34.44
C SER A 665 -10.09 -14.39 -33.17
N GLU A 666 -9.78 -13.53 -32.19
CA GLU A 666 -9.16 -13.93 -30.91
C GLU A 666 -10.19 -14.17 -29.79
N LEU A 667 -11.48 -13.92 -30.02
CA LEU A 667 -12.53 -14.02 -29.00
C LEU A 667 -13.57 -15.09 -29.31
N LEU A 668 -13.83 -15.97 -28.33
CA LEU A 668 -14.76 -17.08 -28.43
C LEU A 668 -15.87 -16.96 -27.39
N VAL A 669 -17.13 -16.85 -27.83
CA VAL A 669 -18.29 -16.90 -26.93
C VAL A 669 -18.79 -18.34 -26.85
N TYR A 670 -18.90 -18.85 -25.64
CA TYR A 670 -19.50 -20.15 -25.33
C TYR A 670 -20.78 -19.93 -24.53
N ASP A 671 -21.84 -20.63 -24.92
CA ASP A 671 -23.08 -20.76 -24.12
C ASP A 671 -22.90 -21.67 -22.90
#